data_AF-A0A1G0R8N3-F1
#
_entry.id   AF-A0A1G0R8N3-F1
#
_cell.length_a   1.000
_cell.length_b   1.000
_cell.length_c   1.000
_cell.angle_alpha   90.00
_cell.angle_beta   90.00
_cell.angle_gamma   90.00
#
_symmetry.space_group_name_H-M   'P 1'
#
loop_
_entity.id
_entity.type
_entity.pdbx_description
1 polymer ?
#
loop_
_entity_poly.entity_id
_entity_poly.type
_entity_poly.pdbx_seq_one_letter_code
_entity_poly.pdbx_strand_id
1 'polypeptide(L)'
;MDVGRHPNVTLLTYSEVENVSGYVGNFKVTVRKKARYVDENLCSACGDCVKVCPSITPDEYQQGLSSRRAIYIQYPQAVPSAYVIDMNTCLGTNPIACGKCSDVCEKHAIDYDMQDRLINLEIGTIIVATGMGVYDPTEIEEYGYGKYANVITSMEFERLICAGGPTEGHFVRPGDKKRPKRIGFIQCVGSRSKKYGSEYCSNICCMNTVKDTLLLRDHYPDTENYVFYMDIRAFGKGFEDMYMRSKEVGVKYIRGIPGEITNSSETGNLKVAVENTLTGQFEEYEFDMVVLSVGVKPQDDSHVIRKLLTLSKTSDGFLMEAHPKLKPVDAPTKGVFFAGCVESPKDIKDSVTQASAAAARAQILLNAGKVKIEAITSRIDTELCKKCGLCAGVCPYGAIKWSKGEIPTVIEAACAGCGCCGAECNFGAITMRHFTDHQIVAQIDAILEKEPMKKLVTFACNWCSYAGGDFAGISRLQYPVHCRLIRTMCSARVQEDFIIQAFMRGAPMVLVSGCHFADCHYINANRATVRRAQRLWDKMEKLGIRPERLQLEWISAAEGQKFAAVMRKLDEKRKDVNKAEVDYAIEVLKADMLKGDAKKAAMEKLKSPRVPEKTQLPPIPEGHHPFKCMSCGHVFTMPYDLKEEPFEWSCPLGECKSNSIRRLKG
;
A
#
# COMPACT_ATOMS: atom_id res chain seq x y z
N MET A 1 18.29 23.79 -9.67
CA MET A 1 19.51 23.95 -10.50
C MET A 1 20.69 23.15 -9.94
N ASP A 2 20.95 23.18 -8.63
CA ASP A 2 22.14 22.55 -8.03
C ASP A 2 22.21 21.03 -8.24
N VAL A 3 21.10 20.31 -8.05
CA VAL A 3 21.04 18.85 -8.23
C VAL A 3 21.46 18.40 -9.64
N GLY A 4 21.17 19.21 -10.67
CA GLY A 4 21.52 18.89 -12.06
C GLY A 4 23.00 19.10 -12.40
N ARG A 5 23.79 19.70 -11.50
CA ARG A 5 25.22 19.99 -11.69
C ARG A 5 26.10 19.44 -10.57
N HIS A 6 25.53 18.71 -9.62
CA HIS A 6 26.26 18.26 -8.44
C HIS A 6 27.18 17.08 -8.78
N PRO A 7 28.48 17.12 -8.42
CA PRO A 7 29.46 16.11 -8.87
C PRO A 7 29.19 14.69 -8.36
N ASN A 8 28.53 14.57 -7.20
CA ASN A 8 28.16 13.29 -6.61
C ASN A 8 26.70 12.87 -6.85
N VAL A 9 25.96 13.58 -7.72
CA VAL A 9 24.57 13.23 -8.04
C VAL A 9 24.46 12.99 -9.54
N THR A 10 24.09 11.76 -9.90
CA THR A 10 23.69 11.44 -11.27
C THR A 10 22.19 11.61 -11.40
N LEU A 11 21.75 12.65 -12.11
CA LEU A 11 20.34 12.92 -12.33
C LEU A 11 19.82 12.17 -13.57
N LEU A 12 19.01 11.14 -13.36
CA LEU A 12 18.33 10.41 -14.43
C LEU A 12 16.90 10.92 -14.59
N THR A 13 16.70 11.91 -15.46
CA THR A 13 15.36 12.43 -15.78
C THR A 13 14.67 11.59 -16.85
N TYR A 14 13.34 11.69 -16.95
CA TYR A 14 12.53 10.90 -17.88
C TYR A 14 12.88 9.40 -17.83
N SER A 15 13.02 8.89 -16.60
CA SER A 15 13.51 7.55 -16.31
C SER A 15 12.67 6.94 -15.19
N GLU A 16 12.46 5.63 -15.23
CA GLU A 16 11.67 4.89 -14.26
C GLU A 16 12.44 3.67 -13.76
N VAL A 17 12.26 3.34 -12.47
CA VAL A 17 12.81 2.11 -11.90
C VAL A 17 11.97 0.94 -12.38
N GLU A 18 12.57 0.02 -13.12
CA GLU A 18 11.88 -1.13 -13.72
C GLU A 18 11.99 -2.39 -12.85
N ASN A 19 13.15 -2.58 -12.20
CA ASN A 19 13.37 -3.72 -11.33
C ASN A 19 14.29 -3.36 -10.17
N VAL A 20 14.01 -3.93 -8.99
CA VAL A 20 14.88 -3.88 -7.82
C VAL A 20 15.03 -5.29 -7.27
N SER A 21 16.28 -5.69 -7.08
CA SER A 21 16.62 -6.97 -6.44
C SER A 21 17.77 -6.78 -5.46
N GLY A 22 18.03 -7.79 -4.65
CA GLY A 22 19.06 -7.75 -3.62
C GLY A 22 18.52 -7.32 -2.26
N TYR A 23 19.37 -6.72 -1.45
CA TYR A 23 19.12 -6.44 -0.04
C TYR A 23 19.96 -5.25 0.42
N VAL A 24 19.73 -4.78 1.65
CA VAL A 24 20.44 -3.65 2.25
C VAL A 24 21.96 -3.71 2.00
N GLY A 25 22.51 -2.64 1.45
CA GLY A 25 23.92 -2.52 1.08
C GLY A 25 24.29 -3.11 -0.29
N ASN A 26 23.42 -3.91 -0.91
CA ASN A 26 23.72 -4.67 -2.13
C ASN A 26 22.49 -4.76 -3.05
N PHE A 27 21.80 -3.64 -3.28
CA PHE A 27 20.69 -3.59 -4.22
C PHE A 27 21.22 -3.53 -5.65
N LYS A 28 20.57 -4.28 -6.54
CA LYS A 28 20.74 -4.21 -7.98
C LYS A 28 19.47 -3.63 -8.57
N VAL A 29 19.59 -2.44 -9.15
CA VAL A 29 18.47 -1.67 -9.68
C VAL A 29 18.63 -1.54 -11.19
N THR A 30 17.59 -1.88 -11.93
CA THR A 30 17.48 -1.60 -13.36
C THR A 30 16.59 -0.39 -13.55
N VAL A 31 17.14 0.66 -14.14
CA VAL A 31 16.44 1.91 -14.47
C VAL A 31 16.26 1.97 -15.98
N ARG A 32 15.02 2.15 -16.42
CA ARG A 32 14.68 2.43 -17.82
C ARG A 32 14.77 3.93 -18.05
N LYS A 33 15.76 4.36 -18.81
CA LYS A 33 15.83 5.72 -19.34
C LYS A 33 15.01 5.76 -20.63
N LYS A 34 13.86 6.43 -20.60
CA LYS A 34 12.95 6.51 -21.74
C LYS A 34 13.57 7.33 -22.87
N ALA A 35 13.31 6.96 -24.11
CA ALA A 35 13.72 7.73 -25.27
C ALA A 35 13.06 9.11 -25.26
N ARG A 36 13.87 10.17 -25.17
CA ARG A 36 13.39 11.55 -25.30
C ARG A 36 13.13 11.96 -26.74
N TYR A 37 13.73 11.22 -27.67
CA TYR A 37 13.86 11.55 -29.10
C TYR A 37 14.57 12.91 -29.35
N VAL A 38 15.25 13.42 -28.32
CA VAL A 38 16.03 14.65 -28.32
C VAL A 38 17.28 14.40 -27.48
N ASP A 39 18.46 14.64 -28.06
CA ASP A 39 19.72 14.59 -27.33
C ASP A 39 19.85 15.82 -26.41
N GLU A 40 19.84 15.54 -25.11
CA GLU A 40 19.92 16.52 -24.03
C GLU A 40 21.22 17.35 -24.06
N ASN A 41 22.31 16.82 -24.63
CA ASN A 41 23.61 17.49 -24.70
C ASN A 41 23.74 18.43 -25.90
N LEU A 42 22.98 18.17 -26.98
CA LEU A 42 22.99 18.99 -28.20
C LEU A 42 21.88 20.05 -28.19
N CYS A 43 20.77 19.76 -27.51
CA CYS A 43 19.62 20.66 -27.45
C CYS A 43 19.98 21.98 -26.76
N SER A 44 19.74 23.11 -27.44
CA SER A 44 19.92 24.45 -26.89
C SER A 44 18.64 25.05 -26.27
N ALA A 45 17.54 24.28 -26.26
CA ALA A 45 16.22 24.72 -25.82
C ALA A 45 15.70 26.03 -26.47
N CYS A 46 16.01 26.28 -27.76
CA CYS A 46 15.59 27.50 -28.48
C CYS A 46 14.08 27.59 -28.78
N GLY A 47 13.39 26.45 -28.91
CA GLY A 47 11.94 26.37 -29.12
C GLY A 47 11.44 26.48 -30.56
N ASP A 48 12.32 26.55 -31.56
CA ASP A 48 11.91 26.63 -32.97
C ASP A 48 11.15 25.38 -33.45
N CYS A 49 11.53 24.22 -32.92
CA CYS A 49 10.86 22.95 -33.18
C CYS A 49 9.39 22.91 -32.72
N VAL A 50 9.04 23.66 -31.65
CA VAL A 50 7.66 23.75 -31.14
C VAL A 50 6.78 24.54 -32.10
N LYS A 51 7.32 25.63 -32.68
CA LYS A 51 6.57 26.54 -33.56
C LYS A 51 6.03 25.85 -34.81
N VAL A 52 6.77 24.85 -35.32
CA VAL A 52 6.42 24.13 -36.56
C VAL A 52 5.66 22.82 -36.33
N CYS A 53 5.51 22.38 -35.08
CA CYS A 53 4.84 21.13 -34.76
C CYS A 53 3.31 21.25 -34.97
N PRO A 54 2.70 20.44 -35.87
CA PRO A 54 1.27 20.53 -36.13
C PRO A 54 0.39 19.91 -35.04
N SER A 55 0.96 19.04 -34.18
CA SER A 55 0.21 18.35 -33.12
C SER A 55 -0.20 19.34 -32.02
N ILE A 56 -1.42 19.21 -31.51
CA ILE A 56 -1.99 20.01 -30.42
C ILE A 56 -2.66 19.04 -29.46
N THR A 57 -2.25 19.06 -28.20
CA THR A 57 -2.82 18.25 -27.12
C THR A 57 -2.99 19.11 -25.86
N PRO A 58 -3.95 18.84 -24.96
CA PRO A 58 -4.03 19.52 -23.68
C PRO A 58 -2.71 19.43 -22.90
N ASP A 59 -2.31 20.52 -22.25
CA ASP A 59 -1.09 20.58 -21.43
C ASP A 59 -1.38 20.13 -20.00
N GLU A 60 -0.83 18.97 -19.61
CA GLU A 60 -1.02 18.37 -18.30
C GLU A 60 -0.39 19.21 -17.17
N TYR A 61 0.74 19.90 -17.44
CA TYR A 61 1.34 20.81 -16.47
C TYR A 61 0.43 21.99 -16.15
N GLN A 62 -0.32 22.45 -17.15
CA GLN A 62 -1.27 23.54 -17.06
C GLN A 62 -2.69 23.07 -16.71
N GLN A 63 -2.86 21.82 -16.24
CA GLN A 63 -4.15 21.23 -15.86
C GLN A 63 -5.19 21.24 -17.01
N GLY A 64 -4.74 21.17 -18.27
CA GLY A 64 -5.62 21.21 -19.45
C GLY A 64 -6.17 22.61 -19.79
N LEU A 65 -5.77 23.66 -19.06
CA LEU A 65 -6.21 25.04 -19.32
C LEU A 65 -5.54 25.70 -20.53
N SER A 66 -4.55 25.04 -21.12
CA SER A 66 -3.91 25.40 -22.38
C SER A 66 -3.52 24.14 -23.15
N SER A 67 -2.94 24.33 -24.33
CA SER A 67 -2.48 23.24 -25.18
C SER A 67 -0.98 23.30 -25.38
N ARG A 68 -0.34 22.13 -25.45
CA ARG A 68 1.05 21.94 -25.83
C ARG A 68 1.16 21.23 -27.18
N ARG A 69 2.37 21.20 -27.70
CA ARG A 69 2.73 20.44 -28.91
C ARG A 69 3.29 19.06 -28.53
N ALA A 70 3.42 18.16 -29.51
CA ALA A 70 4.04 16.85 -29.29
C ALA A 70 5.52 16.96 -28.88
N ILE A 71 6.27 17.92 -29.44
CA ILE A 71 7.59 18.31 -28.93
C ILE A 71 7.44 19.47 -27.96
N TYR A 72 7.90 19.31 -26.73
CA TYR A 72 7.66 20.27 -25.65
C TYR A 72 8.73 20.25 -24.56
N ILE A 73 8.70 21.28 -23.72
CA ILE A 73 9.42 21.35 -22.44
C ILE A 73 8.36 21.56 -21.37
N GLN A 74 8.41 20.83 -20.25
CA GLN A 74 7.31 20.79 -19.28
C GLN A 74 6.97 22.17 -18.71
N TYR A 75 8.00 22.99 -18.44
CA TYR A 75 7.89 24.37 -18.00
C TYR A 75 9.20 25.11 -18.29
N PRO A 76 9.21 26.47 -18.32
CA PRO A 76 10.38 27.23 -18.78
C PRO A 76 11.67 26.99 -17.98
N GLN A 77 11.58 26.69 -16.69
CA GLN A 77 12.72 26.46 -15.80
C GLN A 77 13.05 24.96 -15.59
N ALA A 78 12.56 24.08 -16.47
CA ALA A 78 12.80 22.64 -16.36
C ALA A 78 14.31 22.30 -16.37
N VAL A 79 14.67 21.26 -15.60
CA VAL A 79 16.03 20.73 -15.52
C VAL A 79 16.00 19.24 -15.86
N PRO A 80 16.73 18.77 -16.88
CA PRO A 80 17.57 19.55 -17.80
C PRO A 80 16.72 20.46 -18.70
N SER A 81 17.33 21.55 -19.18
CA SER A 81 16.70 22.45 -20.14
C SER A 81 16.82 21.83 -21.54
N ALA A 82 15.97 20.84 -21.81
CA ALA A 82 15.93 20.10 -23.06
C ALA A 82 14.50 19.69 -23.39
N TYR A 83 14.18 19.66 -24.69
CA TYR A 83 12.88 19.23 -25.20
C TYR A 83 12.71 17.71 -25.10
N VAL A 84 11.46 17.25 -25.18
CA VAL A 84 11.08 15.84 -25.32
C VAL A 84 9.95 15.73 -26.35
N ILE A 85 9.93 14.63 -27.11
CA ILE A 85 8.84 14.32 -28.03
C ILE A 85 7.94 13.25 -27.41
N ASP A 86 6.67 13.58 -27.24
CA ASP A 86 5.62 12.62 -26.88
C ASP A 86 5.16 11.87 -28.12
N MET A 87 5.61 10.62 -28.26
CA MET A 87 5.31 9.81 -29.44
C MET A 87 3.86 9.33 -29.51
N ASN A 88 3.07 9.43 -28.44
CA ASN A 88 1.65 9.10 -28.48
C ASN A 88 0.84 10.15 -29.24
N THR A 89 1.33 11.39 -29.27
CA THR A 89 0.68 12.53 -29.93
C THR A 89 1.45 13.03 -31.16
N CYS A 90 2.65 12.49 -31.40
CA CYS A 90 3.47 12.80 -32.56
C CYS A 90 2.86 12.18 -33.84
N LEU A 91 2.79 12.98 -34.91
CA LEU A 91 2.37 12.50 -36.24
C LEU A 91 3.51 11.84 -37.03
N GLY A 92 4.74 11.81 -36.47
CA GLY A 92 5.92 11.24 -37.09
C GLY A 92 6.26 9.86 -36.53
N THR A 93 5.40 8.86 -36.78
CA THR A 93 5.73 7.45 -36.51
C THR A 93 5.44 6.54 -37.70
N ASN A 94 6.52 5.87 -38.13
CA ASN A 94 6.65 4.70 -38.99
C ASN A 94 5.45 4.30 -39.89
N PRO A 95 5.40 4.78 -41.16
CA PRO A 95 6.36 5.70 -41.79
C PRO A 95 6.16 7.14 -41.29
N ILE A 96 7.26 7.91 -41.20
CA ILE A 96 7.26 9.31 -40.72
C ILE A 96 6.36 10.15 -41.62
N ALA A 97 5.16 10.48 -41.15
CA ALA A 97 4.26 11.38 -41.88
C ALA A 97 4.62 12.87 -41.68
N CYS A 98 5.47 13.20 -40.69
CA CYS A 98 5.89 14.57 -40.38
C CYS A 98 7.29 14.64 -39.72
N GLY A 99 8.24 15.35 -40.34
CA GLY A 99 9.61 15.58 -39.83
C GLY A 99 9.98 17.05 -39.55
N LYS A 100 8.99 17.97 -39.61
CA LYS A 100 9.21 19.43 -39.60
C LYS A 100 10.06 19.95 -38.44
N CYS A 101 9.93 19.36 -37.25
CA CYS A 101 10.71 19.80 -36.10
C CYS A 101 12.19 19.45 -36.23
N SER A 102 12.53 18.35 -36.90
CA SER A 102 13.92 17.98 -37.23
C SER A 102 14.51 18.93 -38.27
N ASP A 103 13.73 19.27 -39.32
CA ASP A 103 14.17 20.15 -40.42
C ASP A 103 14.62 21.54 -39.93
N VAL A 104 13.99 22.07 -38.87
CA VAL A 104 14.32 23.38 -38.29
C VAL A 104 15.34 23.32 -37.14
N CYS A 105 15.78 22.12 -36.73
CA CYS A 105 16.71 21.95 -35.62
C CYS A 105 18.17 22.11 -36.09
N GLU A 106 18.72 23.32 -35.99
CA GLU A 106 20.11 23.61 -36.40
C GLU A 106 21.18 22.76 -35.68
N LYS A 107 20.90 22.33 -34.44
CA LYS A 107 21.80 21.49 -33.65
C LYS A 107 21.69 19.99 -33.97
N HIS A 108 20.75 19.62 -34.84
CA HIS A 108 20.43 18.22 -35.18
C HIS A 108 20.26 17.34 -33.94
N ALA A 109 19.59 17.88 -32.91
CA ALA A 109 19.39 17.20 -31.63
C ALA A 109 18.23 16.20 -31.65
N ILE A 110 17.36 16.21 -32.66
CA ILE A 110 16.17 15.34 -32.75
C ILE A 110 16.55 14.02 -33.40
N ASP A 111 16.24 12.92 -32.74
CA ASP A 111 16.53 11.55 -33.18
C ASP A 111 15.30 10.67 -32.95
N TYR A 112 14.58 10.36 -34.02
CA TYR A 112 13.38 9.51 -33.98
C TYR A 112 13.69 8.02 -33.78
N ASP A 113 14.92 7.60 -34.05
CA ASP A 113 15.35 6.21 -33.88
C ASP A 113 15.85 5.94 -32.45
N MET A 114 15.93 6.97 -31.60
CA MET A 114 16.32 6.87 -30.20
C MET A 114 15.46 5.82 -29.48
N GLN A 115 16.12 4.84 -28.87
CA GLN A 115 15.47 3.78 -28.10
C GLN A 115 15.64 3.98 -26.60
N ASP A 116 14.71 3.41 -25.84
CA ASP A 116 14.85 3.23 -24.40
C ASP A 116 16.18 2.53 -24.06
N ARG A 117 16.81 2.96 -22.96
CA ARG A 117 18.06 2.36 -22.48
C ARG A 117 17.87 1.80 -21.08
N LEU A 118 18.32 0.57 -20.86
CA LEU A 118 18.36 -0.04 -19.53
C LEU A 118 19.71 0.24 -18.87
N ILE A 119 19.67 0.89 -17.71
CA ILE A 119 20.84 1.22 -16.90
C ILE A 119 20.80 0.34 -15.66
N ASN A 120 21.86 -0.44 -15.44
CA ASN A 120 21.99 -1.26 -14.24
C ASN A 120 22.87 -0.54 -13.21
N LEU A 121 22.35 -0.38 -12.00
CA LEU A 121 23.00 0.31 -10.88
C LEU A 121 23.14 -0.64 -9.69
N GLU A 122 24.29 -0.58 -9.04
CA GLU A 122 24.51 -1.22 -7.74
C GLU A 122 24.50 -0.14 -6.65
N ILE A 123 23.55 -0.23 -5.71
CA ILE A 123 23.34 0.81 -4.70
C ILE A 123 23.18 0.22 -3.30
N GLY A 124 23.59 0.97 -2.27
CA GLY A 124 23.51 0.53 -0.88
C GLY A 124 22.15 0.77 -0.20
N THR A 125 21.51 1.88 -0.54
CA THR A 125 20.26 2.35 0.09
C THR A 125 19.34 3.00 -0.95
N ILE A 126 18.03 3.00 -0.67
CA ILE A 126 17.00 3.58 -1.53
C ILE A 126 16.17 4.57 -0.72
N ILE A 127 15.91 5.75 -1.27
CA ILE A 127 14.97 6.73 -0.69
C ILE A 127 13.81 6.88 -1.68
N VAL A 128 12.59 6.58 -1.24
CA VAL A 128 11.38 6.78 -2.03
C VAL A 128 10.84 8.17 -1.73
N ALA A 129 10.70 8.98 -2.78
CA ALA A 129 10.20 10.36 -2.70
C ALA A 129 9.29 10.68 -3.89
N THR A 130 8.44 9.73 -4.29
CA THR A 130 7.57 9.83 -5.48
C THR A 130 6.36 10.76 -5.30
N GLY A 131 6.20 11.35 -4.11
CA GLY A 131 5.18 12.39 -3.85
C GLY A 131 3.78 11.82 -3.68
N MET A 132 2.78 12.56 -4.19
CA MET A 132 1.35 12.30 -4.01
C MET A 132 0.55 12.68 -5.27
N GLY A 133 -0.62 12.09 -5.44
CA GLY A 133 -1.62 12.53 -6.40
C GLY A 133 -2.57 13.59 -5.81
N VAL A 134 -3.35 14.21 -6.68
CA VAL A 134 -4.40 15.18 -6.31
C VAL A 134 -5.77 14.53 -6.46
N TYR A 135 -6.68 14.80 -5.54
CA TYR A 135 -8.04 14.29 -5.62
C TYR A 135 -8.81 14.95 -6.78
N ASP A 136 -9.54 14.13 -7.54
CA ASP A 136 -10.43 14.57 -8.61
C ASP A 136 -11.86 14.72 -8.06
N PRO A 137 -12.41 15.95 -7.98
CA PRO A 137 -13.72 16.18 -7.39
C PRO A 137 -14.89 15.97 -8.37
N THR A 138 -14.67 15.39 -9.55
CA THR A 138 -15.73 15.13 -10.55
C THR A 138 -16.87 14.27 -9.99
N GLU A 139 -16.58 13.37 -9.03
CA GLU A 139 -17.62 12.53 -8.39
C GLU A 139 -18.56 13.30 -7.46
N ILE A 140 -18.20 14.53 -7.06
CA ILE A 140 -19.03 15.39 -6.20
C ILE A 140 -19.93 16.23 -7.10
N GLU A 141 -20.99 15.60 -7.60
CA GLU A 141 -21.94 16.22 -8.54
C GLU A 141 -22.53 17.52 -7.98
N GLU A 142 -22.73 17.57 -6.65
CA GLU A 142 -23.29 18.73 -5.95
C GLU A 142 -22.43 20.01 -6.11
N TYR A 143 -21.14 19.87 -6.45
CA TYR A 143 -20.24 21.01 -6.70
C TYR A 143 -20.08 21.34 -8.18
N GLY A 144 -20.56 20.49 -9.09
CA GLY A 144 -20.61 20.78 -10.52
C GLY A 144 -19.24 21.00 -11.18
N TYR A 145 -18.16 20.44 -10.63
CA TYR A 145 -16.85 20.43 -11.28
C TYR A 145 -16.91 19.71 -12.63
N GLY A 146 -16.28 20.26 -13.67
CA GLY A 146 -16.39 19.77 -15.05
C GLY A 146 -17.71 20.14 -15.77
N LYS A 147 -18.78 20.44 -15.03
CA LYS A 147 -20.06 20.92 -15.58
C LYS A 147 -20.12 22.45 -15.67
N TYR A 148 -19.64 23.13 -14.63
CA TYR A 148 -19.65 24.59 -14.56
C TYR A 148 -18.24 25.14 -14.80
N ALA A 149 -18.05 25.88 -15.88
CA ALA A 149 -16.74 26.38 -16.31
C ALA A 149 -16.02 27.27 -15.28
N ASN A 150 -16.75 27.85 -14.32
CA ASN A 150 -16.19 28.74 -13.29
C ASN A 150 -16.02 28.05 -11.92
N VAL A 151 -16.25 26.73 -11.85
CA VAL A 151 -15.85 25.89 -10.72
C VAL A 151 -14.51 25.27 -11.08
N ILE A 152 -13.46 25.64 -10.36
CA ILE A 152 -12.10 25.17 -10.59
C ILE A 152 -11.53 24.50 -9.33
N THR A 153 -10.50 23.69 -9.48
CA THR A 153 -9.70 23.17 -8.36
C THR A 153 -8.66 24.18 -7.91
N SER A 154 -8.13 23.98 -6.71
CA SER A 154 -6.97 24.73 -6.23
C SER A 154 -5.73 24.54 -7.11
N MET A 155 -5.58 23.41 -7.81
CA MET A 155 -4.46 23.21 -8.74
C MET A 155 -4.60 24.06 -10.00
N GLU A 156 -5.80 24.14 -10.56
CA GLU A 156 -6.11 25.03 -11.68
C GLU A 156 -5.95 26.50 -11.29
N PHE A 157 -6.36 26.87 -10.07
CA PHE A 157 -6.13 28.20 -9.52
C PHE A 157 -4.64 28.57 -9.54
N GLU A 158 -3.77 27.69 -9.03
CA GLU A 158 -2.32 27.91 -9.01
C GLU A 158 -1.75 28.11 -10.41
N ARG A 159 -2.28 27.38 -11.41
CA ARG A 159 -1.87 27.58 -12.81
C ARG A 159 -2.34 28.92 -13.36
N LEU A 160 -3.58 29.32 -13.12
CA LEU A 160 -4.17 30.57 -13.63
C LEU A 160 -3.52 31.83 -13.03
N ILE A 161 -3.07 31.79 -11.78
CA ILE A 161 -2.43 32.94 -11.14
C ILE A 161 -0.91 32.98 -11.37
N CYS A 162 -0.31 31.86 -11.77
CA CYS A 162 1.13 31.79 -12.03
C CYS A 162 1.53 32.62 -13.26
N ALA A 163 2.62 33.39 -13.14
CA ALA A 163 3.18 34.15 -14.27
C ALA A 163 3.62 33.27 -15.45
N GLY A 164 4.08 32.03 -15.18
CA GLY A 164 4.36 31.02 -16.21
C GLY A 164 3.15 30.12 -16.55
N GLY A 165 1.96 30.54 -16.14
CA GLY A 165 0.69 29.88 -16.37
C GLY A 165 0.11 30.13 -17.76
N PRO A 166 -1.05 29.54 -18.07
CA PRO A 166 -1.69 29.65 -19.38
C PRO A 166 -2.27 31.05 -19.65
N THR A 167 -2.37 31.88 -18.62
CA THR A 167 -2.90 33.25 -18.66
C THR A 167 -1.84 34.29 -18.29
N GLU A 168 -0.55 33.90 -18.28
CA GLU A 168 0.59 34.80 -18.04
C GLU A 168 0.49 35.58 -16.71
N GLY A 169 -0.15 35.00 -15.70
CA GLY A 169 -0.40 35.62 -14.39
C GLY A 169 -1.64 36.52 -14.34
N HIS A 170 -2.38 36.69 -15.43
CA HIS A 170 -3.67 37.37 -15.43
C HIS A 170 -4.77 36.42 -14.95
N PHE A 171 -5.23 36.62 -13.71
CA PHE A 171 -6.24 35.75 -13.12
C PHE A 171 -7.63 36.03 -13.71
N VAL A 172 -8.18 35.03 -14.41
CA VAL A 172 -9.44 35.13 -15.16
C VAL A 172 -10.32 33.90 -14.99
N ARG A 173 -11.62 34.09 -15.18
CA ARG A 173 -12.63 33.03 -15.27
C ARG A 173 -12.38 32.14 -16.50
N PRO A 174 -12.34 30.80 -16.38
CA PRO A 174 -12.16 29.95 -17.55
C PRO A 174 -13.28 30.10 -18.59
N GLY A 175 -14.52 30.30 -18.15
CA GLY A 175 -15.69 30.34 -19.03
C GLY A 175 -15.77 31.55 -19.97
N ASP A 176 -15.43 32.75 -19.48
CA ASP A 176 -15.59 34.01 -20.24
C ASP A 176 -14.34 34.90 -20.25
N LYS A 177 -13.23 34.44 -19.65
CA LYS A 177 -11.96 35.16 -19.52
C LYS A 177 -12.06 36.53 -18.82
N LYS A 178 -13.17 36.82 -18.13
CA LYS A 178 -13.29 38.04 -17.32
C LYS A 178 -12.63 37.85 -15.97
N ARG A 179 -12.21 38.95 -15.36
CA ARG A 179 -11.65 38.95 -14.01
C ARG A 179 -12.77 38.70 -12.97
N PRO A 180 -12.64 37.69 -12.10
CA PRO A 180 -13.60 37.47 -11.01
C PRO A 180 -13.39 38.51 -9.89
N LYS A 181 -14.49 39.11 -9.41
CA LYS A 181 -14.53 40.05 -8.28
C LYS A 181 -14.96 39.38 -6.98
N ARG A 182 -15.79 38.34 -7.03
CA ARG A 182 -16.21 37.57 -5.85
C ARG A 182 -15.81 36.10 -6.02
N ILE A 183 -14.98 35.61 -5.12
CA ILE A 183 -14.43 34.24 -5.17
C ILE A 183 -14.77 33.49 -3.88
N GLY A 184 -15.34 32.30 -4.03
CA GLY A 184 -15.59 31.38 -2.92
C GLY A 184 -14.60 30.22 -2.92
N PHE A 185 -13.97 29.91 -1.79
CA PHE A 185 -13.10 28.76 -1.60
C PHE A 185 -13.79 27.73 -0.72
N ILE A 186 -13.90 26.49 -1.18
CA ILE A 186 -14.49 25.39 -0.41
C ILE A 186 -13.39 24.49 0.12
N GLN A 187 -13.29 24.36 1.45
CA GLN A 187 -12.30 23.50 2.10
C GLN A 187 -12.70 22.03 2.09
N CYS A 188 -11.71 21.16 2.35
CA CYS A 188 -11.91 19.72 2.59
C CYS A 188 -12.55 18.96 1.41
N VAL A 189 -12.39 19.43 0.18
CA VAL A 189 -12.92 18.72 -0.99
C VAL A 189 -12.11 17.44 -1.21
N GLY A 190 -12.76 16.28 -1.07
CA GLY A 190 -12.09 14.96 -1.11
C GLY A 190 -11.29 14.59 0.14
N SER A 191 -11.52 15.28 1.27
CA SER A 191 -10.84 14.99 2.55
C SER A 191 -11.79 15.15 3.72
N ARG A 192 -11.52 14.45 4.82
CA ARG A 192 -12.39 14.43 6.01
C ARG A 192 -13.85 14.09 5.68
N SER A 193 -14.06 13.21 4.70
CA SER A 193 -15.38 12.78 4.25
C SER A 193 -15.46 11.26 4.23
N LYS A 194 -16.62 10.73 4.69
CA LYS A 194 -16.94 9.31 4.60
C LYS A 194 -17.64 8.93 3.29
N LYS A 195 -18.20 9.92 2.58
CA LYS A 195 -18.96 9.73 1.34
C LYS A 195 -18.06 9.79 0.11
N TYR A 196 -17.14 10.75 0.09
CA TYR A 196 -16.32 11.09 -1.08
C TYR A 196 -14.85 11.24 -0.68
N GLY A 197 -13.92 10.80 -1.53
CA GLY A 197 -12.48 10.89 -1.26
C GLY A 197 -12.01 10.08 -0.04
N SER A 198 -11.59 10.74 1.03
CA SER A 198 -10.93 10.07 2.17
C SER A 198 -11.28 10.67 3.54
N GLU A 199 -11.21 9.85 4.59
CA GLU A 199 -11.51 10.27 5.97
C GLU A 199 -10.38 11.09 6.63
N TYR A 200 -9.17 11.03 6.09
CA TYR A 200 -8.03 11.79 6.63
C TYR A 200 -8.06 13.27 6.19
N CYS A 201 -7.26 14.08 6.87
CA CYS A 201 -7.02 15.47 6.50
C CYS A 201 -5.79 15.55 5.58
N SER A 202 -5.93 16.26 4.46
CA SER A 202 -4.84 16.47 3.49
C SER A 202 -3.77 17.49 3.93
N ASN A 203 -3.82 17.99 5.16
CA ASN A 203 -2.79 18.82 5.81
C ASN A 203 -2.64 20.25 5.23
N ILE A 204 -2.52 20.38 3.91
CA ILE A 204 -2.05 21.60 3.23
C ILE A 204 -3.18 22.53 2.73
N CYS A 205 -4.39 22.03 2.50
CA CYS A 205 -5.42 22.76 1.75
C CYS A 205 -5.82 24.10 2.41
N CYS A 206 -5.93 24.12 3.74
CA CYS A 206 -6.27 25.35 4.47
C CYS A 206 -5.21 26.43 4.26
N MET A 207 -3.93 26.08 4.39
CA MET A 207 -2.85 27.05 4.26
C MET A 207 -2.61 27.48 2.81
N ASN A 208 -2.81 26.58 1.84
CA ASN A 208 -2.82 26.97 0.43
C ASN A 208 -3.89 28.03 0.15
N THR A 209 -5.11 27.84 0.68
CA THR A 209 -6.17 28.85 0.53
C THR A 209 -5.85 30.17 1.22
N VAL A 210 -5.30 30.13 2.45
CA VAL A 210 -4.85 31.36 3.13
C VAL A 210 -3.81 32.09 2.28
N LYS A 211 -2.85 31.37 1.69
CA LYS A 211 -1.85 31.92 0.77
C LYS A 211 -2.50 32.49 -0.50
N ASP A 212 -3.42 31.76 -1.12
CA ASP A 212 -4.13 32.18 -2.33
C ASP A 212 -4.94 33.46 -2.10
N THR A 213 -5.69 33.54 -0.99
CA THR A 213 -6.50 34.72 -0.65
C THR A 213 -5.64 35.97 -0.40
N LEU A 214 -4.47 35.80 0.23
CA LEU A 214 -3.51 36.89 0.43
C LEU A 214 -2.90 37.33 -0.89
N LEU A 215 -2.50 36.39 -1.75
CA LEU A 215 -1.96 36.68 -3.07
C LEU A 215 -2.97 37.44 -3.94
N LEU A 216 -4.23 36.99 -3.95
CA LEU A 216 -5.32 37.72 -4.60
C LEU A 216 -5.47 39.12 -4.03
N ARG A 217 -5.41 39.30 -2.71
CA ARG A 217 -5.53 40.64 -2.12
C ARG A 217 -4.42 41.59 -2.57
N ASP A 218 -3.20 41.08 -2.69
CA ASP A 218 -2.01 41.86 -3.09
C ASP A 218 -2.09 42.30 -4.57
N HIS A 219 -2.48 41.40 -5.47
CA HIS A 219 -2.57 41.70 -6.91
C HIS A 219 -3.91 42.33 -7.33
N TYR A 220 -4.97 42.05 -6.57
CA TYR A 220 -6.37 42.28 -6.94
C TYR A 220 -7.17 42.80 -5.72
N PRO A 221 -6.88 44.02 -5.23
CA PRO A 221 -7.39 44.52 -3.95
C PRO A 221 -8.91 44.79 -3.92
N ASP A 222 -9.58 44.87 -5.07
CA ASP A 222 -11.05 44.98 -5.19
C ASP A 222 -11.76 43.61 -5.20
N THR A 223 -11.02 42.50 -5.12
CA THR A 223 -11.61 41.15 -5.05
C THR A 223 -12.04 40.79 -3.62
N GLU A 224 -13.28 40.32 -3.49
CA GLU A 224 -13.85 39.78 -2.26
C GLU A 224 -13.66 38.26 -2.20
N ASN A 225 -12.98 37.79 -1.16
CA ASN A 225 -12.68 36.38 -0.95
C ASN A 225 -13.48 35.82 0.23
N TYR A 226 -14.11 34.67 0.01
CA TYR A 226 -14.88 33.93 0.99
C TYR A 226 -14.31 32.52 1.14
N VAL A 227 -14.16 32.04 2.37
CA VAL A 227 -13.62 30.70 2.65
C VAL A 227 -14.62 29.92 3.48
N PHE A 228 -15.15 28.84 2.91
CA PHE A 228 -16.09 27.92 3.54
C PHE A 228 -15.35 26.74 4.16
N TYR A 229 -15.43 26.59 5.49
CA TYR A 229 -14.57 25.66 6.23
C TYR A 229 -15.27 24.98 7.41
N MET A 230 -14.73 23.82 7.85
CA MET A 230 -15.09 23.20 9.13
C MET A 230 -14.19 23.71 10.27
N ASP A 231 -12.88 23.53 10.08
CA ASP A 231 -11.82 23.99 10.98
C ASP A 231 -10.67 24.56 10.12
N ILE A 232 -10.12 25.71 10.50
CA ILE A 232 -8.87 26.21 9.92
C ILE A 232 -7.72 25.53 10.64
N ARG A 233 -6.90 24.80 9.88
CA ARG A 233 -5.76 24.05 10.41
C ARG A 233 -4.45 24.75 10.08
N ALA A 234 -4.22 25.89 10.73
CA ALA A 234 -3.01 26.69 10.59
C ALA A 234 -1.91 26.26 11.57
N PHE A 235 -1.57 24.96 11.59
CA PHE A 235 -0.57 24.41 12.51
C PHE A 235 0.83 24.51 11.89
N GLY A 236 1.74 25.22 12.55
CA GLY A 236 3.08 25.48 12.05
C GLY A 236 3.60 26.82 12.55
N LYS A 237 4.91 27.04 12.42
CA LYS A 237 5.51 28.31 12.82
C LYS A 237 5.04 29.42 11.87
N GLY A 238 4.30 30.40 12.40
CA GLY A 238 3.80 31.55 11.65
C GLY A 238 2.54 31.30 10.80
N PHE A 239 1.96 30.10 10.84
CA PHE A 239 0.76 29.78 10.06
C PHE A 239 -0.49 30.48 10.63
N GLU A 240 -0.62 30.51 11.96
CA GLU A 240 -1.70 31.25 12.62
C GLU A 240 -1.59 32.76 12.33
N ASP A 241 -0.39 33.34 12.38
CA ASP A 241 -0.15 34.74 12.06
C ASP A 241 -0.56 35.04 10.60
N MET A 242 -0.26 34.14 9.67
CA MET A 242 -0.65 34.26 8.26
C MET A 242 -2.16 34.17 8.07
N TYR A 243 -2.84 33.29 8.82
CA TYR A 243 -4.30 33.20 8.84
C TYR A 243 -4.94 34.49 9.40
N MET A 244 -4.42 35.01 10.51
CA MET A 244 -4.88 36.28 11.08
C MET A 244 -4.68 37.44 10.11
N ARG A 245 -3.53 37.51 9.43
CA ARG A 245 -3.28 38.50 8.37
C ARG A 245 -4.31 38.40 7.24
N SER A 246 -4.67 37.19 6.82
CA SER A 246 -5.71 36.99 5.79
C SER A 246 -7.07 37.56 6.24
N LYS A 247 -7.43 37.40 7.52
CA LYS A 247 -8.64 38.03 8.07
C LYS A 247 -8.56 39.56 8.12
N GLU A 248 -7.42 40.10 8.57
CA GLU A 248 -7.19 41.55 8.69
C GLU A 248 -7.34 42.27 7.35
N VAL A 249 -6.94 41.62 6.25
CA VAL A 249 -7.09 42.20 4.91
C VAL A 249 -8.49 42.03 4.30
N GLY A 250 -9.45 41.48 5.07
CA GLY A 250 -10.88 41.46 4.71
C GLY A 250 -11.40 40.14 4.13
N VAL A 251 -10.64 39.04 4.22
CA VAL A 251 -11.13 37.71 3.80
C VAL A 251 -12.20 37.22 4.76
N LYS A 252 -13.35 36.78 4.23
CA LYS A 252 -14.51 36.35 5.01
C LYS A 252 -14.45 34.83 5.21
N TYR A 253 -14.40 34.38 6.46
CA TYR A 253 -14.36 32.97 6.81
C TYR A 253 -15.73 32.53 7.34
N ILE A 254 -16.39 31.63 6.61
CA ILE A 254 -17.73 31.12 6.92
C ILE A 254 -17.61 29.67 7.39
N ARG A 255 -18.02 29.41 8.63
CA ARG A 255 -17.90 28.06 9.21
C ARG A 255 -19.09 27.19 8.81
N GLY A 256 -18.97 26.56 7.66
CA GLY A 256 -19.91 25.61 7.09
C GLY A 256 -19.35 25.07 5.78
N ILE A 257 -19.68 23.82 5.44
CA ILE A 257 -19.36 23.26 4.13
C ILE A 257 -20.61 23.35 3.27
N PRO A 258 -20.54 23.95 2.07
CA PRO A 258 -21.71 24.11 1.22
C PRO A 258 -22.33 22.77 0.82
N GLY A 259 -23.66 22.75 0.75
CA GLY A 259 -24.41 21.56 0.34
C GLY A 259 -24.47 21.38 -1.17
N GLU A 260 -24.63 22.47 -1.91
CA GLU A 260 -24.77 22.48 -3.37
C GLU A 260 -24.26 23.79 -3.98
N ILE A 261 -23.79 23.71 -5.23
CA ILE A 261 -23.50 24.84 -6.11
C ILE A 261 -24.45 24.80 -7.30
N THR A 262 -25.13 25.91 -7.55
CA THR A 262 -25.96 26.10 -8.76
C THR A 262 -25.39 27.20 -9.65
N ASN A 263 -25.60 27.09 -10.96
CA ASN A 263 -25.06 28.04 -11.95
C ASN A 263 -26.21 28.83 -12.59
N SER A 264 -26.02 30.16 -12.72
CA SER A 264 -26.88 31.02 -13.52
C SER A 264 -26.59 30.87 -15.01
N SER A 265 -27.55 30.37 -15.79
CA SER A 265 -27.41 30.20 -17.24
C SER A 265 -27.16 31.49 -18.02
N GLU A 266 -27.48 32.66 -17.45
CA GLU A 266 -27.32 33.97 -18.09
C GLU A 266 -25.94 34.60 -17.84
N THR A 267 -25.42 34.49 -16.61
CA THR A 267 -24.20 35.19 -16.18
C THR A 267 -23.00 34.25 -15.97
N GLY A 268 -23.24 32.94 -15.89
CA GLY A 268 -22.25 31.95 -15.50
C GLY A 268 -21.79 32.07 -14.04
N ASN A 269 -22.45 32.90 -13.24
CA ASN A 269 -22.16 33.06 -11.81
C ASN A 269 -22.69 31.86 -11.02
N LEU A 270 -22.08 31.63 -9.86
CA LEU A 270 -22.29 30.46 -9.04
C LEU A 270 -22.97 30.85 -7.73
N LYS A 271 -24.13 30.27 -7.45
CA LYS A 271 -24.81 30.39 -6.17
C LYS A 271 -24.41 29.23 -5.27
N VAL A 272 -23.99 29.55 -4.05
CA VAL A 272 -23.50 28.61 -3.06
C VAL A 272 -24.36 28.73 -1.81
N ALA A 273 -25.03 27.65 -1.43
CA ALA A 273 -25.86 27.57 -0.24
C ALA A 273 -25.11 26.84 0.89
N VAL A 274 -25.06 27.45 2.08
CA VAL A 274 -24.32 26.91 3.23
C VAL A 274 -25.07 27.20 4.53
N GLU A 275 -25.01 26.24 5.46
CA GLU A 275 -25.39 26.47 6.85
C GLU A 275 -24.17 27.06 7.59
N ASN A 276 -24.26 28.32 8.03
CA ASN A 276 -23.24 28.92 8.87
C ASN A 276 -23.44 28.46 10.32
N THR A 277 -22.62 27.51 10.73
CA THR A 277 -22.73 26.85 12.04
C THR A 277 -22.43 27.78 13.23
N LEU A 278 -21.83 28.96 13.00
CA LEU A 278 -21.62 29.96 14.06
C LEU A 278 -22.86 30.80 14.33
N THR A 279 -23.68 31.04 13.30
CA THR A 279 -24.91 31.85 13.40
C THR A 279 -26.17 30.99 13.47
N GLY A 280 -26.08 29.71 13.06
CA GLY A 280 -27.23 28.80 12.92
C GLY A 280 -28.16 29.18 11.77
N GLN A 281 -27.68 29.97 10.80
CA GLN A 281 -28.48 30.46 9.68
C GLN A 281 -28.06 29.79 8.36
N PHE A 282 -29.04 29.58 7.50
CA PHE A 282 -28.81 29.26 6.10
C PHE A 282 -28.51 30.55 5.34
N GLU A 283 -27.35 30.58 4.70
CA GLU A 283 -26.84 31.73 3.96
C GLU A 283 -26.61 31.33 2.50
N GLU A 284 -26.98 32.22 1.58
CA GLU A 284 -26.73 32.05 0.15
C GLU A 284 -25.79 33.14 -0.35
N TYR A 285 -24.80 32.74 -1.14
CA TYR A 285 -23.79 33.63 -1.70
C TYR A 285 -23.70 33.46 -3.21
N GLU A 286 -23.55 34.56 -3.93
CA GLU A 286 -23.27 34.55 -5.38
C GLU A 286 -21.80 34.91 -5.63
N PHE A 287 -21.13 34.09 -6.43
CA PHE A 287 -19.72 34.21 -6.78
C PHE A 287 -19.51 34.22 -8.29
N ASP A 288 -18.46 34.92 -8.74
CA ASP A 288 -18.01 34.87 -10.14
C ASP A 288 -17.23 33.58 -10.41
N MET A 289 -16.60 33.01 -9.37
CA MET A 289 -15.79 31.80 -9.41
C MET A 289 -15.81 31.08 -8.07
N VAL A 290 -15.80 29.74 -8.10
CA VAL A 290 -15.61 28.91 -6.91
C VAL A 290 -14.37 28.04 -7.08
N VAL A 291 -13.52 28.03 -6.06
CA VAL A 291 -12.29 27.22 -5.99
C VAL A 291 -12.49 26.08 -5.01
N LEU A 292 -12.43 24.86 -5.51
CA LEU A 292 -12.46 23.62 -4.73
C LEU A 292 -11.06 23.35 -4.19
N SER A 293 -10.87 23.46 -2.87
CA SER A 293 -9.60 23.16 -2.21
C SER A 293 -9.44 21.66 -2.07
N VAL A 294 -9.01 21.03 -3.16
CA VAL A 294 -8.92 19.58 -3.31
C VAL A 294 -7.86 18.99 -2.39
N GLY A 295 -8.18 17.82 -1.85
CA GLY A 295 -7.27 17.01 -1.07
C GLY A 295 -6.20 16.32 -1.92
N VAL A 296 -5.33 15.59 -1.23
CA VAL A 296 -4.27 14.81 -1.84
C VAL A 296 -4.50 13.33 -1.56
N LYS A 297 -4.07 12.50 -2.49
CA LYS A 297 -4.15 11.04 -2.41
C LYS A 297 -2.78 10.42 -2.64
N PRO A 298 -2.56 9.15 -2.28
CA PRO A 298 -1.36 8.44 -2.71
C PRO A 298 -1.19 8.52 -4.23
N GLN A 299 0.04 8.48 -4.73
CA GLN A 299 0.29 8.41 -6.18
C GLN A 299 -0.46 7.24 -6.83
N ASP A 300 -1.02 7.45 -8.01
CA ASP A 300 -1.80 6.43 -8.73
C ASP A 300 -0.95 5.20 -9.08
N ASP A 301 0.33 5.42 -9.39
CA ASP A 301 1.33 4.39 -9.70
C ASP A 301 2.09 3.87 -8.46
N SER A 302 1.71 4.29 -7.24
CA SER A 302 2.39 3.88 -5.99
C SER A 302 2.49 2.36 -5.82
N HIS A 303 1.54 1.63 -6.38
CA HIS A 303 1.51 0.16 -6.37
C HIS A 303 2.70 -0.48 -7.09
N VAL A 304 3.31 0.20 -8.06
CA VAL A 304 4.50 -0.27 -8.79
C VAL A 304 5.70 -0.30 -7.85
N ILE A 305 6.03 0.85 -7.25
CA ILE A 305 7.13 0.95 -6.28
C ILE A 305 6.89 0.08 -5.05
N ARG A 306 5.63 -0.02 -4.60
CA ARG A 306 5.25 -0.91 -3.49
C ARG A 306 5.61 -2.36 -3.77
N LYS A 307 5.35 -2.85 -4.99
CA LYS A 307 5.69 -4.22 -5.40
C LYS A 307 7.20 -4.38 -5.53
N LEU A 308 7.89 -3.45 -6.17
CA LEU A 308 9.34 -3.50 -6.41
C LEU A 308 10.15 -3.54 -5.11
N LEU A 309 9.76 -2.73 -4.12
CA LEU A 309 10.49 -2.58 -2.86
C LEU A 309 9.87 -3.34 -1.69
N THR A 310 8.76 -4.04 -1.94
CA THR A 310 7.90 -4.64 -0.93
C THR A 310 7.60 -3.71 0.24
N LEU A 311 6.81 -2.69 -0.03
CA LEU A 311 6.43 -1.72 0.99
C LEU A 311 4.99 -1.99 1.46
N SER A 312 4.71 -1.68 2.71
CA SER A 312 3.36 -1.71 3.27
C SER A 312 2.69 -0.35 3.12
N LYS A 313 1.36 -0.31 3.22
CA LYS A 313 0.59 0.94 3.25
C LYS A 313 -0.15 1.11 4.57
N THR A 314 -0.32 2.35 5.01
CA THR A 314 -1.21 2.72 6.10
C THR A 314 -2.68 2.64 5.64
N SER A 315 -3.62 2.76 6.59
CA SER A 315 -5.07 2.70 6.30
C SER A 315 -5.56 3.83 5.39
N ASP A 316 -4.84 4.94 5.35
CA ASP A 316 -5.07 6.08 4.46
C ASP A 316 -4.49 5.88 3.03
N GLY A 317 -3.76 4.78 2.81
CA GLY A 317 -3.23 4.40 1.50
C GLY A 317 -1.80 4.86 1.21
N PHE A 318 -1.18 5.70 2.05
CA PHE A 318 0.21 6.13 1.90
C PHE A 318 1.19 5.04 2.36
N LEU A 319 2.50 5.23 2.13
CA LEU A 319 3.51 4.24 2.50
C LEU A 319 3.78 4.24 4.00
N MET A 320 3.70 3.05 4.61
CA MET A 320 3.84 2.85 6.05
C MET A 320 5.30 2.89 6.49
N GLU A 321 5.63 3.85 7.33
CA GLU A 321 6.88 3.97 8.05
C GLU A 321 7.08 2.84 9.08
N ALA A 322 8.34 2.56 9.43
CA ALA A 322 8.68 1.48 10.35
C ALA A 322 8.14 1.71 11.78
N HIS A 323 8.09 2.98 12.21
CA HIS A 323 7.46 3.36 13.47
C HIS A 323 7.15 4.88 13.49
N PRO A 324 5.91 5.31 13.80
CA PRO A 324 5.49 6.72 13.67
C PRO A 324 6.37 7.74 14.40
N LYS A 325 6.90 7.37 15.58
CA LYS A 325 7.76 8.24 16.40
C LYS A 325 9.27 7.96 16.31
N LEU A 326 9.66 6.69 16.42
CA LEU A 326 11.08 6.30 16.53
C LEU A 326 11.79 6.22 15.19
N LYS A 327 11.06 5.93 14.10
CA LYS A 327 11.60 5.72 12.76
C LYS A 327 10.64 6.26 11.68
N PRO A 328 10.33 7.56 11.69
CA PRO A 328 9.31 8.15 10.82
C PRO A 328 9.70 8.23 9.34
N VAL A 329 10.97 7.94 9.01
CA VAL A 329 11.49 7.98 7.63
C VAL A 329 12.05 6.64 7.18
N ASP A 330 12.07 5.63 8.03
CA ASP A 330 12.56 4.31 7.66
C ASP A 330 11.37 3.50 7.15
N ALA A 331 11.54 2.75 6.06
CA ALA A 331 10.60 1.70 5.72
C ALA A 331 10.80 0.47 6.62
N PRO A 332 9.79 -0.41 6.77
CA PRO A 332 9.99 -1.73 7.38
C PRO A 332 11.08 -2.55 6.67
N THR A 333 11.22 -2.37 5.36
CA THR A 333 12.29 -2.96 4.54
C THR A 333 13.62 -2.25 4.82
N LYS A 334 14.59 -2.98 5.41
CA LYS A 334 15.91 -2.43 5.77
C LYS A 334 16.62 -1.84 4.53
N GLY A 335 17.19 -0.65 4.68
CA GLY A 335 17.89 0.06 3.60
C GLY A 335 17.00 0.89 2.69
N VAL A 336 15.68 0.87 2.90
CA VAL A 336 14.72 1.72 2.19
C VAL A 336 14.16 2.79 3.15
N PHE A 337 14.04 4.02 2.68
CA PHE A 337 13.59 5.18 3.45
C PHE A 337 12.56 6.00 2.67
N PHE A 338 11.84 6.89 3.35
CA PHE A 338 10.81 7.75 2.77
C PHE A 338 11.13 9.23 2.96
N ALA A 339 10.74 10.04 1.97
CA ALA A 339 10.79 11.49 2.07
C ALA A 339 9.59 12.13 1.34
N GLY A 340 8.98 13.11 1.99
CA GLY A 340 7.90 13.91 1.42
C GLY A 340 6.53 13.23 1.48
N CYS A 341 5.66 13.61 0.55
CA CYS A 341 4.24 13.22 0.60
C CYS A 341 3.95 11.74 0.31
N VAL A 342 4.98 10.93 0.03
CA VAL A 342 4.80 9.49 -0.20
C VAL A 342 4.39 8.73 1.07
N GLU A 343 4.80 9.24 2.25
CA GLU A 343 4.46 8.66 3.55
C GLU A 343 3.17 9.25 4.15
N SER A 344 2.88 10.53 3.91
CA SER A 344 1.64 11.18 4.38
C SER A 344 1.47 12.58 3.79
N PRO A 345 0.25 13.15 3.74
CA PRO A 345 0.02 14.54 3.35
C PRO A 345 0.79 15.51 4.25
N LYS A 346 1.66 16.33 3.65
CA LYS A 346 2.49 17.32 4.37
C LYS A 346 2.91 18.47 3.46
N ASP A 347 3.35 19.56 4.07
CA ASP A 347 3.83 20.74 3.35
C ASP A 347 5.28 20.56 2.84
N ILE A 348 5.78 21.60 2.16
CA ILE A 348 7.13 21.64 1.60
C ILE A 348 8.19 21.58 2.71
N LYS A 349 7.99 22.31 3.80
CA LYS A 349 8.98 22.41 4.88
C LYS A 349 9.17 21.05 5.56
N ASP A 350 8.08 20.38 5.89
CA ASP A 350 8.13 19.05 6.49
C ASP A 350 8.69 18.03 5.50
N SER A 351 8.37 18.14 4.21
CA SER A 351 8.97 17.30 3.16
C SER A 351 10.50 17.46 3.06
N VAL A 352 11.00 18.69 3.09
CA VAL A 352 12.45 18.99 3.06
C VAL A 352 13.15 18.51 4.34
N THR A 353 12.48 18.69 5.48
CA THR A 353 12.97 18.18 6.78
C THR A 353 13.07 16.65 6.76
N GLN A 354 12.04 15.97 6.24
CA GLN A 354 12.00 14.52 6.11
C GLN A 354 13.06 14.01 5.12
N ALA A 355 13.30 14.72 4.01
CA ALA A 355 14.37 14.39 3.05
C ALA A 355 15.75 14.44 3.71
N SER A 356 16.00 15.46 4.54
CA SER A 356 17.24 15.58 5.32
C SER A 356 17.40 14.44 6.33
N ALA A 357 16.31 14.08 7.02
CA ALA A 357 16.30 12.94 7.92
C ALA A 357 16.55 11.61 7.18
N ALA A 358 15.90 11.37 6.05
CA ALA A 358 16.09 10.17 5.23
C ALA A 358 17.53 10.05 4.72
N ALA A 359 18.13 11.16 4.26
CA ALA A 359 19.53 11.20 3.86
C ALA A 359 20.47 10.84 5.03
N ALA A 360 20.24 11.40 6.22
CA ALA A 360 21.02 11.08 7.42
C ALA A 360 20.88 9.60 7.82
N ARG A 361 19.66 9.04 7.75
CA ARG A 361 19.41 7.62 8.04
C ARG A 361 20.07 6.69 7.03
N ALA A 362 20.03 7.03 5.74
CA ALA A 362 20.73 6.30 4.70
C ALA A 362 22.24 6.34 4.89
N GLN A 363 22.79 7.52 5.22
CA GLN A 363 24.22 7.72 5.45
C GLN A 363 24.77 6.83 6.58
N ILE A 364 23.99 6.54 7.63
CA ILE A 364 24.41 5.62 8.69
C ILE A 364 24.79 4.24 8.11
N LEU A 365 24.01 3.73 7.16
CA LEU A 365 24.28 2.43 6.52
C LEU A 365 25.45 2.51 5.54
N LEU A 366 25.50 3.58 4.74
CA LEU A 366 26.55 3.77 3.73
C LEU A 366 27.94 3.95 4.39
N ASN A 367 28.02 4.70 5.49
CA ASN A 367 29.28 4.97 6.19
C ASN A 367 29.76 3.79 7.05
N ALA A 368 28.86 2.91 7.49
CA ALA A 368 29.24 1.80 8.36
C ALA A 368 30.17 0.77 7.69
N GLY A 369 30.13 0.67 6.35
CA GLY A 369 30.91 -0.30 5.55
C GLY A 369 30.49 -1.77 5.75
N LYS A 370 29.86 -2.11 6.88
CA LYS A 370 29.29 -3.42 7.20
C LYS A 370 28.01 -3.22 8.02
N VAL A 371 27.00 -4.05 7.78
CA VAL A 371 25.72 -4.01 8.51
C VAL A 371 25.56 -5.29 9.31
N LYS A 372 25.17 -5.15 10.59
CA LYS A 372 24.76 -6.30 11.40
C LYS A 372 23.35 -6.72 11.02
N ILE A 373 23.21 -7.93 10.50
CA ILE A 373 21.92 -8.55 10.25
C ILE A 373 21.50 -9.40 11.45
N GLU A 374 20.19 -9.58 11.63
CA GLU A 374 19.70 -10.49 12.66
C GLU A 374 20.00 -11.93 12.25
N ALA A 375 20.60 -12.70 13.15
CA ALA A 375 21.03 -14.07 12.87
C ALA A 375 19.87 -15.09 12.91
N ILE A 376 18.65 -14.68 12.54
CA ILE A 376 17.43 -15.52 12.49
C ILE A 376 17.21 -16.13 11.09
N THR A 377 18.28 -16.23 10.29
CA THR A 377 18.21 -16.73 8.91
C THR A 377 18.01 -18.24 8.86
N SER A 378 17.66 -18.75 7.67
CA SER A 378 17.70 -20.17 7.38
C SER A 378 19.14 -20.69 7.22
N ARG A 379 19.37 -21.93 7.63
CA ARG A 379 20.58 -22.73 7.34
C ARG A 379 20.15 -24.07 6.76
N ILE A 380 20.80 -24.48 5.68
CA ILE A 380 20.51 -25.75 5.00
C ILE A 380 21.54 -26.79 5.44
N ASP A 381 21.05 -27.92 5.94
CA ASP A 381 21.82 -29.12 6.18
C ASP A 381 21.99 -29.87 4.85
N THR A 382 23.24 -29.98 4.42
CA THR A 382 23.59 -30.56 3.12
C THR A 382 23.41 -32.08 3.08
N GLU A 383 23.45 -32.76 4.23
CA GLU A 383 23.31 -34.22 4.32
C GLU A 383 21.84 -34.66 4.21
N LEU A 384 20.93 -33.86 4.79
CA LEU A 384 19.49 -34.11 4.71
C LEU A 384 18.86 -33.63 3.39
N CYS A 385 19.45 -32.64 2.73
CA CYS A 385 18.88 -32.00 1.55
C CYS A 385 18.79 -32.95 0.33
N LYS A 386 17.59 -33.07 -0.26
CA LYS A 386 17.35 -33.83 -1.51
C LYS A 386 17.34 -32.97 -2.78
N LYS A 387 17.88 -31.75 -2.72
CA LYS A 387 18.11 -30.87 -3.89
C LYS A 387 16.84 -30.56 -4.72
N CYS A 388 15.66 -30.54 -4.10
CA CYS A 388 14.38 -30.41 -4.79
C CYS A 388 14.00 -28.97 -5.21
N GLY A 389 14.67 -27.95 -4.66
CA GLY A 389 14.42 -26.54 -5.01
C GLY A 389 13.16 -25.89 -4.42
N LEU A 390 12.29 -26.63 -3.72
CA LEU A 390 11.04 -26.09 -3.15
C LEU A 390 11.27 -24.86 -2.26
N CYS A 391 12.34 -24.88 -1.46
CA CYS A 391 12.71 -23.77 -0.58
C CYS A 391 13.02 -22.46 -1.33
N ALA A 392 13.63 -22.55 -2.51
CA ALA A 392 13.92 -21.38 -3.35
C ALA A 392 12.62 -20.80 -3.94
N GLY A 393 11.70 -21.66 -4.41
CA GLY A 393 10.44 -21.23 -5.00
C GLY A 393 9.48 -20.54 -4.01
N VAL A 394 9.59 -20.83 -2.71
CA VAL A 394 8.77 -20.17 -1.67
C VAL A 394 9.46 -19.00 -0.97
N CYS A 395 10.70 -18.66 -1.35
CA CYS A 395 11.45 -17.58 -0.72
C CYS A 395 11.07 -16.23 -1.33
N PRO A 396 10.36 -15.35 -0.61
CA PRO A 396 9.90 -14.08 -1.19
C PRO A 396 11.05 -13.11 -1.49
N TYR A 397 12.16 -13.25 -0.77
CA TYR A 397 13.34 -12.37 -0.90
C TYR A 397 14.33 -12.86 -1.96
N GLY A 398 14.09 -14.00 -2.61
CA GLY A 398 15.08 -14.63 -3.50
C GLY A 398 16.40 -14.95 -2.79
N ALA A 399 16.37 -15.11 -1.46
CA ALA A 399 17.56 -15.31 -0.63
C ALA A 399 18.18 -16.71 -0.77
N ILE A 400 17.49 -17.65 -1.41
CA ILE A 400 17.98 -19.02 -1.64
C ILE A 400 18.29 -19.18 -3.12
N LYS A 401 19.57 -19.34 -3.46
CA LYS A 401 20.04 -19.65 -4.81
C LYS A 401 20.00 -21.15 -5.03
N TRP A 402 19.45 -21.58 -6.15
CA TRP A 402 19.32 -22.98 -6.48
C TRP A 402 19.27 -23.20 -8.00
N SER A 403 20.00 -24.23 -8.46
CA SER A 403 19.91 -24.78 -9.80
C SER A 403 19.52 -26.26 -9.73
N LYS A 404 18.90 -26.78 -10.79
CA LYS A 404 18.45 -28.17 -10.83
C LYS A 404 19.62 -29.13 -10.58
N GLY A 405 19.49 -30.00 -9.57
CA GLY A 405 20.51 -30.99 -9.20
C GLY A 405 21.59 -30.48 -8.23
N GLU A 406 21.55 -29.21 -7.84
CA GLU A 406 22.47 -28.59 -6.88
C GLU A 406 21.84 -28.43 -5.49
N ILE A 407 22.69 -28.32 -4.47
CA ILE A 407 22.27 -28.00 -3.12
C ILE A 407 21.95 -26.48 -3.06
N PRO A 408 20.77 -26.08 -2.59
CA PRO A 408 20.46 -24.66 -2.46
C PRO A 408 21.41 -23.95 -1.47
N THR A 409 21.78 -22.71 -1.79
CA THR A 409 22.65 -21.87 -0.94
C THR A 409 21.88 -20.66 -0.44
N VAL A 410 21.97 -20.36 0.85
CA VAL A 410 21.31 -19.20 1.47
C VAL A 410 22.25 -18.00 1.45
N ILE A 411 21.81 -16.90 0.84
CA ILE A 411 22.43 -15.59 0.98
C ILE A 411 21.92 -15.00 2.30
N GLU A 412 22.67 -15.17 3.39
CA GLU A 412 22.23 -14.78 4.74
C GLU A 412 21.81 -13.32 4.82
N ALA A 413 22.52 -12.42 4.14
CA ALA A 413 22.22 -11.00 4.14
C ALA A 413 20.89 -10.62 3.44
N ALA A 414 20.38 -11.50 2.56
CA ALA A 414 19.06 -11.37 1.95
C ALA A 414 17.94 -12.04 2.77
N CYS A 415 18.30 -12.94 3.69
CA CYS A 415 17.33 -13.73 4.43
C CYS A 415 16.74 -12.93 5.60
N ALA A 416 15.50 -12.46 5.44
CA ALA A 416 14.80 -11.78 6.53
C ALA A 416 14.29 -12.72 7.65
N GLY A 417 14.45 -14.04 7.52
CA GLY A 417 14.08 -14.98 8.58
C GLY A 417 12.59 -15.30 8.71
N CYS A 418 11.80 -15.15 7.63
CA CYS A 418 10.35 -15.39 7.67
C CYS A 418 9.95 -16.84 8.03
N GLY A 419 10.85 -17.81 7.81
CA GLY A 419 10.61 -19.22 8.15
C GLY A 419 9.86 -20.05 7.11
N CYS A 420 9.43 -19.45 6.00
CA CYS A 420 8.65 -20.12 4.94
C CYS A 420 9.37 -21.35 4.38
N CYS A 421 10.66 -21.21 4.03
CA CYS A 421 11.46 -22.31 3.50
C CYS A 421 11.65 -23.46 4.51
N GLY A 422 11.77 -23.14 5.80
CA GLY A 422 11.83 -24.14 6.88
C GLY A 422 10.54 -24.96 6.93
N ALA A 423 9.39 -24.28 6.89
CA ALA A 423 8.08 -24.93 6.94
C ALA A 423 7.72 -25.74 5.67
N GLU A 424 8.33 -25.45 4.52
CA GLU A 424 8.10 -26.18 3.26
C GLU A 424 9.08 -27.35 3.05
N CYS A 425 10.12 -27.48 3.90
CA CYS A 425 11.10 -28.53 3.73
C CYS A 425 10.58 -29.88 4.26
N ASN A 426 10.14 -30.75 3.35
CA ASN A 426 9.67 -32.11 3.69
C ASN A 426 10.75 -33.06 4.23
N PHE A 427 12.01 -32.63 4.27
CA PHE A 427 13.15 -33.45 4.67
C PHE A 427 13.78 -33.00 5.99
N GLY A 428 13.24 -31.96 6.64
CA GLY A 428 13.84 -31.37 7.84
C GLY A 428 15.22 -30.76 7.62
N ALA A 429 15.62 -30.54 6.37
CA ALA A 429 16.96 -30.08 6.01
C ALA A 429 17.19 -28.59 6.26
N ILE A 430 16.18 -27.83 6.69
CA ILE A 430 16.29 -26.37 6.86
C ILE A 430 16.03 -26.01 8.32
N THR A 431 17.07 -25.52 8.98
CA THR A 431 16.96 -24.97 10.33
C THR A 431 16.74 -23.46 10.25
N MET A 432 15.65 -22.99 10.88
CA MET A 432 15.44 -21.56 11.10
C MET A 432 16.08 -21.14 12.42
N ARG A 433 17.19 -20.39 12.37
CA ARG A 433 17.92 -19.97 13.57
C ARG A 433 16.99 -19.16 14.50
N HIS A 434 17.09 -19.40 15.81
CA HIS A 434 16.26 -18.79 16.86
C HIS A 434 14.74 -19.16 16.85
N PHE A 435 14.28 -19.82 15.79
CA PHE A 435 12.91 -20.36 15.64
C PHE A 435 12.97 -21.79 15.11
N THR A 436 13.84 -22.60 15.71
CA THR A 436 14.06 -24.00 15.31
C THR A 436 12.82 -24.85 15.59
N ASP A 437 12.69 -25.96 14.89
CA ASP A 437 11.60 -26.92 15.10
C ASP A 437 11.54 -27.35 16.57
N HIS A 438 12.70 -27.70 17.15
CA HIS A 438 12.82 -28.08 18.55
C HIS A 438 12.34 -27.00 19.51
N GLN A 439 12.67 -25.73 19.28
CA GLN A 439 12.24 -24.62 20.14
C GLN A 439 10.72 -24.42 20.09
N ILE A 440 10.10 -24.58 18.91
CA ILE A 440 8.66 -24.42 18.76
C ILE A 440 7.93 -25.64 19.37
N VAL A 441 8.40 -26.85 19.09
CA VAL A 441 7.83 -28.08 19.68
C VAL A 441 7.95 -28.08 21.21
N ALA A 442 9.07 -27.65 21.77
CA ALA A 442 9.23 -27.52 23.23
C ALA A 442 8.21 -26.55 23.84
N GLN A 443 7.89 -25.44 23.16
CA GLN A 443 6.84 -24.52 23.61
C GLN A 443 5.44 -25.14 23.54
N ILE A 444 5.13 -25.91 22.48
CA ILE A 444 3.87 -26.64 22.36
C ILE A 444 3.71 -27.63 23.52
N ASP A 445 4.75 -28.43 23.75
CA ASP A 445 4.77 -29.44 24.80
C ASP A 445 4.62 -28.80 26.20
N ALA A 446 5.35 -27.71 26.47
CA ALA A 446 5.24 -26.98 27.74
C ALA A 446 3.85 -26.34 27.94
N ILE A 447 3.25 -25.77 26.87
CA ILE A 447 1.90 -25.22 26.95
C ILE A 447 0.89 -26.32 27.27
N LEU A 448 1.02 -27.51 26.69
CA LEU A 448 0.00 -28.56 26.78
C LEU A 448 0.28 -29.62 27.86
N GLU A 449 1.39 -29.50 28.60
CA GLU A 449 1.75 -30.43 29.69
C GLU A 449 0.63 -30.60 30.73
N LYS A 450 -0.03 -29.50 31.12
CA LYS A 450 -1.08 -29.48 32.13
C LYS A 450 -2.40 -29.01 31.55
N GLU A 451 -3.47 -29.76 31.81
CA GLU A 451 -4.85 -29.43 31.40
C GLU A 451 -4.98 -28.99 29.92
N PRO A 452 -4.50 -29.80 28.95
CA PRO A 452 -4.47 -29.41 27.53
C PRO A 452 -5.87 -29.06 26.98
N MET A 453 -6.92 -29.73 27.45
CA MET A 453 -8.33 -29.45 27.10
C MET A 453 -8.81 -28.04 27.46
N LYS A 454 -8.14 -27.35 28.39
CA LYS A 454 -8.48 -25.97 28.78
C LYS A 454 -7.72 -24.93 27.96
N LYS A 455 -6.84 -25.33 27.04
CA LYS A 455 -5.90 -24.42 26.37
C LYS A 455 -6.15 -24.35 24.88
N LEU A 456 -6.07 -23.15 24.33
CA LEU A 456 -6.03 -22.88 22.89
C LEU A 456 -4.58 -22.54 22.53
N VAL A 457 -3.97 -23.29 21.61
CA VAL A 457 -2.63 -22.95 21.11
C VAL A 457 -2.76 -21.96 19.96
N THR A 458 -2.14 -20.79 20.11
CA THR A 458 -2.14 -19.74 19.09
C THR A 458 -0.73 -19.49 18.59
N PHE A 459 -0.45 -19.83 17.33
CA PHE A 459 0.77 -19.40 16.65
C PHE A 459 0.58 -17.98 16.13
N ALA A 460 1.22 -17.00 16.78
CA ALA A 460 1.09 -15.60 16.43
C ALA A 460 2.35 -15.11 15.71
N CYS A 461 2.17 -14.51 14.53
CA CYS A 461 3.20 -13.74 13.84
C CYS A 461 3.70 -12.59 14.73
N ASN A 462 5.02 -12.47 14.86
CA ASN A 462 5.70 -11.49 15.69
C ASN A 462 5.26 -10.05 15.41
N TRP A 463 5.14 -9.68 14.12
CA TRP A 463 4.94 -8.30 13.72
C TRP A 463 3.51 -7.79 13.88
N CYS A 464 2.52 -8.65 13.62
CA CYS A 464 1.12 -8.23 13.54
C CYS A 464 0.28 -8.88 14.62
N SER A 465 0.01 -10.19 14.54
CA SER A 465 -0.89 -10.87 15.48
C SER A 465 -0.41 -10.82 16.93
N TYR A 466 0.89 -11.02 17.19
CA TYR A 466 1.45 -10.90 18.55
C TYR A 466 1.37 -9.46 19.05
N ALA A 467 1.77 -8.49 18.21
CA ALA A 467 1.66 -7.06 18.52
C ALA A 467 0.21 -6.59 18.71
N GLY A 468 -0.76 -7.17 18.00
CA GLY A 468 -2.19 -6.95 18.20
C GLY A 468 -2.68 -7.48 19.55
N GLY A 469 -2.08 -8.59 20.02
CA GLY A 469 -2.24 -9.06 21.39
C GLY A 469 -1.68 -8.08 22.43
N ASP A 470 -0.48 -7.55 22.20
CA ASP A 470 0.11 -6.51 23.05
C ASP A 470 -0.75 -5.24 23.07
N PHE A 471 -1.24 -4.79 21.91
CA PHE A 471 -2.15 -3.65 21.79
C PHE A 471 -3.45 -3.91 22.55
N ALA A 472 -4.02 -5.12 22.46
CA ALA A 472 -5.18 -5.49 23.27
C ALA A 472 -4.91 -5.35 24.77
N GLY A 473 -3.73 -5.79 25.22
CA GLY A 473 -3.28 -5.62 26.61
C GLY A 473 -3.15 -4.15 27.03
N ILE A 474 -2.46 -3.33 26.24
CA ILE A 474 -2.25 -1.89 26.50
C ILE A 474 -3.59 -1.14 26.51
N SER A 475 -4.49 -1.48 25.59
CA SER A 475 -5.85 -0.94 25.50
C SER A 475 -6.82 -1.54 26.53
N ARG A 476 -6.34 -2.40 27.44
CA ARG A 476 -7.13 -3.06 28.50
C ARG A 476 -8.31 -3.89 28.00
N LEU A 477 -8.22 -4.40 26.77
CA LEU A 477 -9.23 -5.25 26.15
C LEU A 477 -9.12 -6.67 26.70
N GLN A 478 -10.11 -7.11 27.47
CA GLN A 478 -10.11 -8.41 28.12
C GLN A 478 -10.37 -9.55 27.12
N TYR A 479 -9.57 -10.61 27.15
CA TYR A 479 -9.83 -11.85 26.43
C TYR A 479 -9.52 -13.08 27.29
N PRO A 480 -10.02 -14.28 26.95
CA PRO A 480 -9.91 -15.45 27.82
C PRO A 480 -8.48 -15.90 28.11
N VAL A 481 -8.21 -16.28 29.37
CA VAL A 481 -6.89 -16.74 29.86
C VAL A 481 -6.45 -18.11 29.30
N HIS A 482 -7.34 -18.77 28.57
CA HIS A 482 -7.14 -20.07 27.94
C HIS A 482 -6.29 -19.99 26.65
N CYS A 483 -6.18 -18.81 26.06
CA CYS A 483 -5.33 -18.59 24.88
C CYS A 483 -3.85 -18.55 25.29
N ARG A 484 -3.04 -19.46 24.71
CA ARG A 484 -1.59 -19.53 24.93
C ARG A 484 -0.88 -19.27 23.62
N LEU A 485 -0.12 -18.18 23.59
CA LEU A 485 0.59 -17.73 22.39
C LEU A 485 1.95 -18.41 22.28
N ILE A 486 2.24 -18.90 21.08
CA ILE A 486 3.58 -19.24 20.62
C ILE A 486 3.97 -18.19 19.58
N ARG A 487 4.96 -17.39 19.90
CA ARG A 487 5.46 -16.36 19.00
C ARG A 487 6.31 -17.00 17.91
N THR A 488 5.95 -16.75 16.66
CA THR A 488 6.73 -17.14 15.47
C THR A 488 7.08 -15.88 14.69
N MET A 489 8.21 -15.85 13.97
CA MET A 489 8.56 -14.66 13.18
C MET A 489 7.46 -14.30 12.18
N CYS A 490 6.90 -15.30 11.52
CA CYS A 490 5.80 -15.16 10.59
C CYS A 490 4.87 -16.36 10.72
N SER A 491 3.60 -16.21 10.34
CA SER A 491 2.69 -17.36 10.14
C SER A 491 3.28 -18.37 9.13
N ALA A 492 4.09 -17.88 8.19
CA ALA A 492 4.81 -18.69 7.20
C ALA A 492 5.77 -19.71 7.82
N ARG A 493 6.23 -19.48 9.06
CA ARG A 493 7.10 -20.40 9.80
C ARG A 493 6.35 -21.62 10.35
N VAL A 494 5.05 -21.50 10.58
CA VAL A 494 4.26 -22.53 11.28
C VAL A 494 4.12 -23.76 10.38
N GLN A 495 4.89 -24.82 10.58
CA GLN A 495 4.77 -26.03 9.76
C GLN A 495 3.55 -26.89 10.14
N GLU A 496 3.12 -27.76 9.23
CA GLU A 496 1.98 -28.67 9.45
C GLU A 496 2.21 -29.55 10.70
N ASP A 497 3.44 -30.01 10.91
CA ASP A 497 3.81 -30.84 12.06
C ASP A 497 3.65 -30.13 13.40
N PHE A 498 3.77 -28.79 13.46
CA PHE A 498 3.51 -28.06 14.72
C PHE A 498 2.04 -28.12 15.11
N ILE A 499 1.15 -28.00 14.12
CA ILE A 499 -0.29 -28.06 14.34
C ILE A 499 -0.69 -29.49 14.71
N ILE A 500 -0.15 -30.49 14.00
CA ILE A 500 -0.35 -31.91 14.31
C ILE A 500 0.15 -32.23 15.73
N GLN A 501 1.34 -31.76 16.11
CA GLN A 501 1.90 -31.94 17.45
C GLN A 501 0.97 -31.33 18.52
N ALA A 502 0.44 -30.12 18.29
CA ALA A 502 -0.51 -29.51 19.23
C ALA A 502 -1.76 -30.37 19.42
N PHE A 503 -2.33 -30.92 18.34
CA PHE A 503 -3.46 -31.85 18.44
C PHE A 503 -3.09 -33.18 19.12
N MET A 504 -1.93 -33.75 18.82
CA MET A 504 -1.41 -34.97 19.47
C MET A 504 -1.16 -34.79 20.98
N ARG A 505 -0.86 -33.56 21.41
CA ARG A 505 -0.73 -33.17 22.82
C ARG A 505 -2.06 -32.78 23.47
N GLY A 506 -3.18 -32.96 22.76
CA GLY A 506 -4.52 -32.80 23.31
C GLY A 506 -5.09 -31.39 23.21
N ALA A 507 -4.55 -30.52 22.35
CA ALA A 507 -5.17 -29.23 22.10
C ALA A 507 -6.58 -29.41 21.51
N PRO A 508 -7.63 -28.84 22.13
CA PRO A 508 -8.97 -28.83 21.55
C PRO A 508 -9.03 -27.98 20.27
N MET A 509 -8.32 -26.86 20.25
CA MET A 509 -8.33 -25.88 19.16
C MET A 509 -6.91 -25.36 18.90
N VAL A 510 -6.60 -25.07 17.64
CA VAL A 510 -5.36 -24.42 17.23
C VAL A 510 -5.68 -23.22 16.33
N LEU A 511 -5.08 -22.08 16.62
CA LEU A 511 -5.13 -20.89 15.79
C LEU A 511 -3.76 -20.64 15.18
N VAL A 512 -3.72 -20.40 13.87
CA VAL A 512 -2.59 -19.76 13.21
C VAL A 512 -3.01 -18.33 12.88
N SER A 513 -2.21 -17.35 13.26
CA SER A 513 -2.53 -15.95 13.00
C SER A 513 -1.34 -15.16 12.51
N GLY A 514 -1.59 -14.28 11.55
CA GLY A 514 -0.57 -13.52 10.85
C GLY A 514 -1.01 -12.11 10.48
N CYS A 515 -0.18 -11.41 9.71
CA CYS A 515 -0.55 -10.14 9.12
C CYS A 515 -1.60 -10.36 8.01
N HIS A 516 -2.40 -9.32 7.76
CA HIS A 516 -3.12 -9.16 6.51
C HIS A 516 -2.17 -9.29 5.31
N PHE A 517 -2.70 -9.67 4.15
CA PHE A 517 -1.87 -9.88 2.95
C PHE A 517 -1.19 -8.59 2.49
N ALA A 518 -1.90 -7.47 2.58
CA ALA A 518 -1.35 -6.14 2.25
C ALA A 518 -0.29 -5.68 3.26
N ASP A 519 -0.30 -6.22 4.47
CA ASP A 519 0.53 -5.77 5.60
C ASP A 519 1.63 -6.79 5.94
N CYS A 520 1.90 -7.76 5.06
CA CYS A 520 2.87 -8.79 5.35
C CYS A 520 4.28 -8.19 5.43
N HIS A 521 4.85 -8.20 6.63
CA HIS A 521 6.24 -7.78 6.88
C HIS A 521 7.29 -8.68 6.18
N TYR A 522 6.85 -9.78 5.56
CA TYR A 522 7.68 -10.67 4.77
C TYR A 522 7.18 -10.84 3.34
N ILE A 523 6.78 -9.73 2.70
CA ILE A 523 6.32 -9.65 1.31
C ILE A 523 4.98 -10.35 1.10
N ASN A 524 5.02 -11.66 0.91
CA ASN A 524 3.86 -12.50 0.68
C ASN A 524 4.03 -13.87 1.35
N ALA A 525 4.97 -14.01 2.29
CA ALA A 525 5.28 -15.28 2.95
C ALA A 525 4.04 -15.91 3.63
N ASN A 526 3.15 -15.08 4.20
CA ASN A 526 1.91 -15.54 4.83
C ASN A 526 0.96 -16.28 3.87
N ARG A 527 1.09 -16.09 2.54
CA ARG A 527 0.29 -16.84 1.55
C ARG A 527 0.65 -18.33 1.53
N ALA A 528 1.89 -18.70 1.84
CA ALA A 528 2.26 -20.10 2.02
C ALA A 528 1.50 -20.75 3.18
N THR A 529 1.18 -19.97 4.22
CA THR A 529 0.36 -20.43 5.35
C THR A 529 -1.05 -20.81 4.91
N VAL A 530 -1.68 -20.06 4.00
CA VAL A 530 -3.01 -20.43 3.46
C VAL A 530 -2.95 -21.77 2.75
N ARG A 531 -1.97 -21.96 1.85
CA ARG A 531 -1.83 -23.23 1.11
C ARG A 531 -1.67 -24.41 2.07
N ARG A 532 -0.84 -24.27 3.10
CA ARG A 532 -0.66 -25.28 4.15
C ARG A 532 -1.93 -25.52 4.96
N ALA A 533 -2.66 -24.48 5.33
CA ALA A 533 -3.94 -24.62 6.03
C ALA A 533 -4.97 -25.39 5.18
N GLN A 534 -5.08 -25.10 3.88
CA GLN A 534 -5.94 -25.86 2.96
C GLN A 534 -5.57 -27.35 2.93
N ARG A 535 -4.28 -27.66 2.72
CA ARG A 535 -3.78 -29.05 2.75
C ARG A 535 -4.10 -29.75 4.06
N LEU A 536 -3.92 -29.05 5.18
CA LEU A 536 -4.13 -29.62 6.50
C LEU A 536 -5.61 -29.84 6.81
N TRP A 537 -6.50 -28.92 6.42
CA TRP A 537 -7.94 -29.13 6.56
C TRP A 537 -8.44 -30.33 5.75
N ASP A 538 -7.96 -30.50 4.51
CA ASP A 538 -8.25 -31.70 3.70
C ASP A 538 -7.74 -32.97 4.37
N LYS A 539 -6.54 -32.93 4.94
CA LYS A 539 -5.97 -34.06 5.69
C LYS A 539 -6.80 -34.39 6.93
N MET A 540 -7.20 -33.38 7.70
CA MET A 540 -8.03 -33.56 8.91
C MET A 540 -9.37 -34.21 8.57
N GLU A 541 -10.06 -33.73 7.54
CA GLU A 541 -11.34 -34.31 7.10
C GLU A 541 -11.18 -35.77 6.66
N LYS A 542 -10.14 -36.08 5.87
CA LYS A 542 -9.84 -37.46 5.46
C LYS A 542 -9.58 -38.40 6.64
N LEU A 543 -9.02 -37.87 7.72
CA LEU A 543 -8.76 -38.59 8.97
C LEU A 543 -9.96 -38.60 9.93
N GLY A 544 -11.09 -38.00 9.57
CA GLY A 544 -12.28 -37.87 10.42
C GLY A 544 -12.11 -36.88 11.59
N ILE A 545 -11.06 -36.05 11.54
CA ILE A 545 -10.82 -35.00 12.54
C ILE A 545 -11.57 -33.74 12.09
N ARG A 546 -12.37 -33.15 12.97
CA ARG A 546 -13.16 -31.94 12.68
C ARG A 546 -12.26 -30.78 12.20
N PRO A 547 -12.33 -30.36 10.92
CA PRO A 547 -11.45 -29.32 10.37
C PRO A 547 -11.60 -27.95 11.05
N GLU A 548 -12.78 -27.65 11.59
CA GLU A 548 -13.08 -26.40 12.31
C GLU A 548 -12.26 -26.23 13.60
N ARG A 549 -11.56 -27.27 14.06
CA ARG A 549 -10.60 -27.19 15.18
C ARG A 549 -9.33 -26.41 14.84
N LEU A 550 -9.01 -26.27 13.56
CA LEU A 550 -7.95 -25.41 13.05
C LEU A 550 -8.56 -24.13 12.50
N GLN A 551 -8.08 -22.98 12.98
CA GLN A 551 -8.54 -21.65 12.56
C GLN A 551 -7.35 -20.84 12.04
N LEU A 552 -7.64 -19.90 11.14
CA LEU A 552 -6.68 -19.02 10.49
C LEU A 552 -7.23 -17.59 10.49
N GLU A 553 -6.56 -16.66 11.16
CA GLU A 553 -7.02 -15.27 11.24
C GLU A 553 -5.91 -14.27 10.94
N TRP A 554 -6.21 -13.26 10.13
CA TRP A 554 -5.29 -12.16 9.85
C TRP A 554 -5.61 -10.99 10.77
N ILE A 555 -4.61 -10.57 11.54
CA ILE A 555 -4.75 -9.55 12.57
C ILE A 555 -3.54 -8.63 12.46
N SER A 556 -3.79 -7.36 12.13
CA SER A 556 -2.78 -6.29 12.13
C SER A 556 -2.35 -5.90 13.54
N ALA A 557 -1.19 -5.27 13.67
CA ALA A 557 -0.68 -4.78 14.95
C ALA A 557 -1.62 -3.78 15.64
N ALA A 558 -2.40 -3.03 14.86
CA ALA A 558 -3.37 -2.06 15.37
C ALA A 558 -4.74 -2.67 15.72
N GLU A 559 -4.99 -3.94 15.41
CA GLU A 559 -6.31 -4.57 15.52
C GLU A 559 -6.50 -5.34 16.84
N GLY A 560 -6.14 -4.74 17.98
CA GLY A 560 -6.29 -5.41 19.29
C GLY A 560 -7.75 -5.72 19.67
N GLN A 561 -8.71 -4.95 19.17
CA GLN A 561 -10.14 -5.25 19.30
C GLN A 561 -10.51 -6.55 18.58
N LYS A 562 -10.03 -6.72 17.35
CA LYS A 562 -10.21 -7.94 16.56
C LYS A 562 -9.51 -9.11 17.22
N PHE A 563 -8.28 -8.92 17.71
CA PHE A 563 -7.55 -9.94 18.47
C PHE A 563 -8.37 -10.45 19.65
N ALA A 564 -8.85 -9.54 20.51
CA ALA A 564 -9.65 -9.92 21.67
C ALA A 564 -10.97 -10.62 21.26
N ALA A 565 -11.64 -10.14 20.21
CA ALA A 565 -12.87 -10.75 19.69
C ALA A 565 -12.65 -12.18 19.17
N VAL A 566 -11.59 -12.39 18.37
CA VAL A 566 -11.19 -13.71 17.88
C VAL A 566 -10.92 -14.66 19.05
N MET A 567 -10.16 -14.24 20.06
CA MET A 567 -9.85 -15.10 21.21
C MET A 567 -11.09 -15.49 22.01
N ARG A 568 -12.07 -14.59 22.18
CA ARG A 568 -13.35 -14.92 22.83
C ARG A 568 -14.12 -15.97 22.03
N LYS A 569 -14.27 -15.76 20.72
CA LYS A 569 -14.95 -16.68 19.82
C LYS A 569 -14.31 -18.07 19.79
N LEU A 570 -12.99 -18.13 19.84
CA LEU A 570 -12.27 -19.41 19.87
C LEU A 570 -12.37 -20.13 21.21
N ASP A 571 -12.44 -19.41 22.33
CA ASP A 571 -12.67 -20.03 23.64
C ASP A 571 -14.10 -20.60 23.77
N GLU A 572 -15.09 -19.96 23.14
CA GLU A 572 -16.44 -20.53 23.03
C GLU A 572 -16.40 -21.86 22.27
N LYS A 573 -15.84 -21.86 21.06
CA LYS A 573 -15.67 -23.08 20.26
C LYS A 573 -14.89 -24.18 20.96
N ARG A 574 -13.90 -23.81 21.77
CA ARG A 574 -13.12 -24.76 22.58
C ARG A 574 -14.02 -25.56 23.51
N LYS A 575 -15.05 -24.94 24.09
CA LYS A 575 -16.00 -25.60 25.00
C LYS A 575 -16.87 -26.64 24.28
N ASP A 576 -17.07 -26.47 22.97
CA ASP A 576 -17.80 -27.42 22.12
C ASP A 576 -16.96 -28.65 21.69
N VAL A 577 -15.68 -28.69 22.05
CA VAL A 577 -14.80 -29.84 21.79
C VAL A 577 -14.78 -30.74 23.01
N ASN A 578 -15.34 -31.95 22.87
CA ASN A 578 -15.38 -32.92 23.96
C ASN A 578 -14.11 -33.79 24.01
N LYS A 579 -13.92 -34.50 25.13
CA LYS A 579 -12.72 -35.32 25.35
C LYS A 579 -12.59 -36.46 24.32
N ALA A 580 -13.69 -37.12 23.96
CA ALA A 580 -13.68 -38.22 22.99
C ALA A 580 -13.18 -37.77 21.59
N GLU A 581 -13.52 -36.56 21.16
CA GLU A 581 -13.04 -35.99 19.90
C GLU A 581 -11.54 -35.68 19.93
N VAL A 582 -11.02 -35.27 21.08
CA VAL A 582 -9.58 -35.05 21.27
C VAL A 582 -8.82 -36.36 21.31
N ASP A 583 -9.29 -37.34 22.11
CA ASP A 583 -8.67 -38.66 22.22
C ASP A 583 -8.63 -39.36 20.85
N TYR A 584 -9.72 -39.31 20.09
CA TYR A 584 -9.77 -39.83 18.72
C TYR A 584 -8.72 -39.17 17.81
N ALA A 585 -8.61 -37.84 17.85
CA ALA A 585 -7.62 -37.13 17.04
C ALA A 585 -6.19 -37.51 17.42
N ILE A 586 -5.90 -37.71 18.71
CA ILE A 586 -4.59 -38.17 19.18
C ILE A 586 -4.27 -39.56 18.62
N GLU A 587 -5.20 -40.51 18.72
CA GLU A 587 -5.02 -41.88 18.25
C GLU A 587 -4.82 -41.96 16.74
N VAL A 588 -5.66 -41.25 15.98
CA VAL A 588 -5.59 -41.21 14.52
C VAL A 588 -4.31 -40.54 14.03
N LEU A 589 -3.89 -39.43 14.64
CA LEU A 589 -2.63 -38.77 14.24
C LEU A 589 -1.42 -39.64 14.57
N LYS A 590 -1.41 -40.32 15.71
CA LYS A 590 -0.36 -41.33 16.04
C LYS A 590 -0.35 -42.48 15.03
N ALA A 591 -1.52 -42.97 14.63
CA ALA A 591 -1.63 -44.02 13.62
C ALA A 591 -1.18 -43.55 12.22
N ASP A 592 -1.49 -42.31 11.84
CA ASP A 592 -1.12 -41.73 10.54
C ASP A 592 0.40 -41.63 10.33
N MET A 593 1.16 -41.50 11.43
CA MET A 593 2.63 -41.49 11.44
C MET A 593 3.27 -42.86 11.21
N LEU A 594 2.52 -43.96 11.35
CA LEU A 594 3.00 -45.31 11.03
C LEU A 594 3.13 -45.49 9.51
N LYS A 595 3.92 -46.48 9.07
CA LYS A 595 4.14 -46.79 7.64
C LYS A 595 3.57 -48.17 7.27
N GLY A 596 3.16 -48.33 6.00
CA GLY A 596 2.77 -49.63 5.42
C GLY A 596 1.56 -50.28 6.11
N ASP A 597 1.60 -51.61 6.25
CA ASP A 597 0.50 -52.40 6.82
C ASP A 597 0.19 -52.06 8.29
N ALA A 598 1.18 -51.61 9.05
CA ALA A 598 1.00 -51.17 10.43
C ALA A 598 0.05 -49.95 10.53
N LYS A 599 0.12 -49.03 9.56
CA LYS A 599 -0.82 -47.92 9.45
C LYS A 599 -2.24 -48.41 9.17
N LYS A 600 -2.38 -49.33 8.20
CA LYS A 600 -3.67 -49.87 7.79
C LYS A 600 -4.38 -50.60 8.95
N ALA A 601 -3.65 -51.46 9.66
CA ALA A 601 -4.16 -52.20 10.81
C ALA A 601 -4.54 -51.29 12.00
N ALA A 602 -3.81 -50.20 12.22
CA ALA A 602 -4.14 -49.22 13.26
C ALA A 602 -5.39 -48.39 12.89
N MET A 603 -5.51 -47.98 11.62
CA MET A 603 -6.63 -47.17 11.13
C MET A 603 -7.96 -47.95 11.09
N GLU A 604 -7.95 -49.25 10.75
CA GLU A 604 -9.16 -50.09 10.68
C GLU A 604 -9.89 -50.26 12.03
N LYS A 605 -9.20 -50.02 13.16
CA LYS A 605 -9.75 -50.17 14.52
C LYS A 605 -10.38 -48.89 15.07
N LEU A 606 -10.22 -47.75 14.39
CA LEU A 606 -10.64 -46.44 14.88
C LEU A 606 -11.96 -46.04 14.24
N LYS A 607 -12.96 -45.70 15.07
CA LYS A 607 -14.25 -45.15 14.60
C LYS A 607 -14.37 -43.70 15.04
N SER A 608 -14.60 -42.81 14.09
CA SER A 608 -14.77 -41.39 14.38
C SER A 608 -16.02 -41.14 15.24
N PRO A 609 -15.92 -40.39 16.34
CA PRO A 609 -17.07 -39.97 17.14
C PRO A 609 -17.96 -38.95 16.43
N ARG A 610 -17.52 -38.39 15.30
CA ARG A 610 -18.32 -37.57 14.38
C ARG A 610 -18.11 -38.06 12.95
N VAL A 611 -19.16 -38.55 12.31
CA VAL A 611 -19.17 -38.71 10.86
C VAL A 611 -19.32 -37.30 10.28
N PRO A 612 -18.39 -36.79 9.45
CA PRO A 612 -18.61 -35.51 8.81
C PRO A 612 -19.85 -35.64 7.92
N GLU A 613 -20.91 -34.88 8.23
CA GLU A 613 -22.04 -34.73 7.33
C GLU A 613 -21.52 -34.19 6.01
N LYS A 614 -21.87 -34.86 4.90
CA LYS A 614 -21.59 -34.32 3.57
C LYS A 614 -22.28 -32.96 3.49
N THR A 615 -21.47 -31.91 3.41
CA THR A 615 -21.99 -30.54 3.35
C THR A 615 -22.68 -30.36 2.00
N GLN A 616 -23.96 -30.03 2.02
CA GLN A 616 -24.72 -29.77 0.80
C GLN A 616 -24.17 -28.50 0.15
N LEU A 617 -23.68 -28.61 -1.09
CA LEU A 617 -23.07 -27.50 -1.80
C LEU A 617 -24.16 -26.61 -2.43
N PRO A 618 -24.05 -25.27 -2.34
CA PRO A 618 -24.90 -24.37 -3.11
C PRO A 618 -24.62 -24.51 -4.62
N PRO A 619 -25.51 -24.03 -5.50
CA PRO A 619 -25.26 -23.98 -6.93
C PRO A 619 -23.91 -23.29 -7.22
N ILE A 620 -23.10 -23.88 -8.10
CA ILE A 620 -21.76 -23.39 -8.45
C ILE A 620 -21.86 -22.70 -9.82
N PRO A 621 -21.78 -21.36 -9.88
CA PRO A 621 -21.68 -20.65 -11.16
C PRO A 621 -20.40 -21.04 -11.91
N GLU A 622 -20.39 -20.87 -13.23
CA GLU A 622 -19.19 -21.11 -14.04
C GLU A 622 -18.04 -20.20 -13.55
N GLY A 623 -16.83 -20.78 -13.43
CA GLY A 623 -15.65 -20.08 -12.89
C GLY A 623 -15.64 -19.83 -11.37
N HIS A 624 -16.65 -20.29 -10.63
CA HIS A 624 -16.70 -20.18 -9.16
C HIS A 624 -16.32 -21.50 -8.47
N HIS A 625 -15.85 -21.38 -7.23
CA HIS A 625 -15.52 -22.52 -6.39
C HIS A 625 -16.26 -22.45 -5.04
N PRO A 626 -16.65 -23.59 -4.44
CA PRO A 626 -17.29 -23.60 -3.14
C PRO A 626 -16.28 -23.43 -1.99
N PHE A 627 -16.65 -22.65 -1.00
CA PHE A 627 -15.87 -22.39 0.21
C PHE A 627 -16.72 -22.56 1.46
N LYS A 628 -16.09 -22.96 2.56
CA LYS A 628 -16.68 -23.05 3.90
C LYS A 628 -15.91 -22.16 4.86
N CYS A 629 -16.62 -21.31 5.57
CA CYS A 629 -16.06 -20.60 6.71
C CYS A 629 -15.93 -21.57 7.89
N MET A 630 -14.70 -21.90 8.26
CA MET A 630 -14.40 -22.77 9.40
C MET A 630 -14.75 -22.10 10.74
N SER A 631 -15.06 -20.80 10.73
CA SER A 631 -15.47 -20.05 11.90
C SER A 631 -16.97 -20.15 12.18
N CYS A 632 -17.86 -19.89 11.21
CA CYS A 632 -19.31 -19.95 11.41
C CYS A 632 -20.02 -21.11 10.66
N GLY A 633 -19.30 -21.92 9.88
CA GLY A 633 -19.85 -22.99 9.07
C GLY A 633 -20.51 -22.55 7.76
N HIS A 634 -20.68 -21.25 7.52
CA HIS A 634 -21.31 -20.71 6.31
C HIS A 634 -20.60 -21.17 5.04
N VAL A 635 -21.38 -21.67 4.08
CA VAL A 635 -20.91 -22.15 2.77
C VAL A 635 -21.33 -21.14 1.71
N PHE A 636 -20.40 -20.76 0.85
CA PHE A 636 -20.61 -19.77 -0.21
C PHE A 636 -19.71 -20.08 -1.41
N THR A 637 -19.98 -19.44 -2.54
CA THR A 637 -19.16 -19.55 -3.76
C THR A 637 -18.49 -18.21 -4.07
N MET A 638 -17.27 -18.24 -4.59
CA MET A 638 -16.57 -17.05 -5.09
C MET A 638 -15.68 -17.41 -6.29
N PRO A 639 -15.33 -16.43 -7.16
CA PRO A 639 -14.36 -16.64 -8.22
C PRO A 639 -13.02 -17.09 -7.64
N TYR A 640 -12.35 -18.03 -8.30
CA TYR A 640 -11.01 -18.45 -7.91
C TYR A 640 -10.20 -18.88 -9.13
N ASP A 641 -9.14 -18.13 -9.45
CA ASP A 641 -8.16 -18.50 -10.47
C ASP A 641 -6.97 -19.21 -9.80
N LEU A 642 -6.62 -20.39 -10.31
CA LEU A 642 -5.44 -21.16 -9.91
C LEU A 642 -4.12 -20.47 -10.31
N LYS A 643 -4.15 -19.55 -11.27
CA LYS A 643 -2.97 -18.83 -11.80
C LYS A 643 -2.70 -17.51 -11.09
N GLU A 644 -3.69 -16.92 -10.40
CA GLU A 644 -3.51 -15.69 -9.64
C GLU A 644 -3.11 -15.97 -8.18
N GLU A 645 -2.34 -15.05 -7.59
CA GLU A 645 -2.00 -15.14 -6.17
C GLU A 645 -3.29 -15.03 -5.33
N PRO A 646 -3.50 -15.88 -4.30
CA PRO A 646 -4.74 -15.87 -3.55
C PRO A 646 -5.01 -14.49 -2.95
N PHE A 647 -6.20 -13.95 -3.18
CA PHE A 647 -6.72 -12.81 -2.45
C PHE A 647 -6.92 -13.17 -0.97
N GLU A 648 -6.95 -12.16 -0.12
CA GLU A 648 -7.26 -12.39 1.28
C GLU A 648 -8.76 -12.73 1.42
N TRP A 649 -9.06 -13.97 1.79
CA TRP A 649 -10.45 -14.41 1.96
C TRP A 649 -11.00 -14.03 3.32
N SER A 650 -12.23 -13.51 3.31
CA SER A 650 -13.03 -13.28 4.51
C SER A 650 -14.44 -13.83 4.30
N CYS A 651 -15.05 -14.30 5.38
CA CYS A 651 -16.44 -14.76 5.36
C CYS A 651 -17.36 -13.60 4.91
N PRO A 652 -18.22 -13.79 3.89
CA PRO A 652 -19.12 -12.74 3.41
C PRO A 652 -20.26 -12.43 4.39
N LEU A 653 -20.50 -13.30 5.37
CA LEU A 653 -21.49 -13.05 6.43
C LEU A 653 -21.01 -11.90 7.31
N GLY A 654 -21.72 -10.77 7.24
CA GLY A 654 -21.30 -9.47 7.80
C GLY A 654 -20.93 -9.48 9.28
N GLU A 655 -21.55 -10.36 10.08
CA GLU A 655 -21.25 -10.52 11.51
C GLU A 655 -19.99 -11.37 11.78
N CYS A 656 -19.59 -12.23 10.84
CA CYS A 656 -18.51 -13.19 11.05
C CYS A 656 -17.14 -12.64 10.64
N LYS A 657 -17.02 -12.16 9.39
CA LYS A 657 -15.79 -11.60 8.76
C LYS A 657 -14.48 -12.38 8.99
N SER A 658 -14.55 -13.65 9.38
CA SER A 658 -13.38 -14.48 9.69
C SER A 658 -12.57 -14.82 8.44
N ASN A 659 -11.26 -14.93 8.59
CA ASN A 659 -10.35 -15.36 7.52
C ASN A 659 -10.15 -16.89 7.47
N SER A 660 -10.81 -17.64 8.34
CA SER A 660 -10.72 -19.11 8.41
C SER A 660 -11.54 -19.75 7.28
N ILE A 661 -11.13 -19.57 6.04
CA ILE A 661 -11.89 -19.99 4.86
C ILE A 661 -11.23 -21.20 4.20
N ARG A 662 -11.96 -22.32 4.12
CA ARG A 662 -11.54 -23.55 3.42
C ARG A 662 -12.20 -23.63 2.06
N ARG A 663 -11.43 -23.96 1.02
CA ARG A 663 -11.98 -24.34 -0.28
C ARG A 663 -12.47 -25.79 -0.22
N LEU A 664 -13.71 -26.03 -0.64
CA LEU A 664 -14.25 -27.38 -0.78
C LEU A 664 -13.91 -27.90 -2.19
N LYS A 665 -13.60 -29.20 -2.29
CA LYS A 665 -13.48 -29.86 -3.59
C LYS A 665 -14.90 -30.22 -4.04
N GLY A 666 -15.31 -29.68 -5.19
CA GLY A 666 -16.58 -30.01 -5.84
C GLY A 666 -16.60 -31.45 -6.32
#